data_AF-A0A1D2R3D0-F1
#
_entry.id   AF-A0A1D2R3D0-F1
#
_cell.length_a   1.000
_cell.length_b   1.000
_cell.length_c   1.000
_cell.angle_alpha   90.00
_cell.angle_beta   90.00
_cell.angle_gamma   90.00
#
_symmetry.space_group_name_H-M   'P 1'
#
loop_
_entity.id
_entity.type
_entity.pdbx_description
1 polymer ?
#
loop_
_entity_poly.entity_id
_entity_poly.type
_entity_poly.pdbx_seq_one_letter_code
_entity_poly.pdbx_strand_id
1 'polypeptide(L)'
;MENLKGIFKSLGMNDSNGLHIHSENDQMEFLPARTAKLIKKLNPRAFFCIDNKPLVLFYDSPENKEELFKNIWNFNESPIVIVNEPDSVDIFNGLSYLKEERTLEKLEEESKLDAFSYFKLVTGKTWQTYEKKLKYENRVDYKLLENIRTARDLLINDHKIEPSLSNALIGKCIFVRYLIDREVRIKFDGTNRKWSNDEFCTLLKDKEKTIKFLKYLKVRFNGEAFLLEDSRLNKIPQKAFNVLSHLMNGTEIASGQTTLFDIYDFSIIPVEFISNVYEYFIGSEDQATQGAYYTPLFLVDYIVKETIDKYFEANTEEYNCKVLDPACGSGIFLVEALRRMIVRYTKIKNITSTETNGFKETIRKIAEENIYGIDKDDNAINVALFSVYLTLLDYQEPKDIETFKFPELLNKNFFRSDFFDQDADFNAIIKKINFNFILGNPPWKRGSKEDSYLFSWDDVPESDSEQLLKFLNDDLKIGLGENPKIEKSDDGESISITKDSDKLTFKLNKEKKKVNLEIVGGGSYEYSSKKENDKLNIYKTPLFLQYIKDRKKKELKKSDRKPQITISNKEIAQAFLLRTSDFTGEQTRCALIVTSKTLYNLNAKDFRQYLLHNYFIDKVFELAPVRREVFDKSNDPSIAPAAVLFFHYARGESTHKNVIEHIALKPNRFFSLFKVFMLQRNDYKQVVQSKLIKYDWLWKTLVYGSYLDFNFIRRLKGDYKTIGEIITDKNDFLVKQGIKLKDGSNEIDVTELEGWNFLETRRFDSFFIPPDNYSIWKKDEFPSVVGYIYREDKQIVKKLYESPILLIKGGTNKELESVSAISYENCVFKSSLTGIKLIDSKKLNTLKIINGLLNSNLFSYNLLQTGASAGIEREESEDEEKWAFPYINNATVEECVENIEAISEKIFKEKQGKSKPNIQILEDEKKKLIKNLNDEILDSFDLNEPEMAIVDYAVDVTIPLIMKHEGYEKKLFSPLKIEDPFLTDYADVFLNRFKNSFKNKKFTVQIQRSDYIIGMFFNVIDEKNKEEITWKSPSDDELLLLSRSLSIGYREITKFLFIQKDIRGFERDRFYIIKPNEKKLWHKAVAYLDLEEFVDAILISGREVENG
;
A
#
# COMPACT_ATOMS: atom_id res chain seq x y z
N MET A 1 -16.58 8.66 -40.13
CA MET A 1 -17.50 9.14 -39.06
C MET A 1 -18.88 8.48 -39.04
N GLU A 2 -19.60 8.33 -40.16
CA GLU A 2 -20.91 7.65 -40.13
C GLU A 2 -20.81 6.18 -39.67
N ASN A 3 -19.79 5.45 -40.12
CA ASN A 3 -19.54 4.06 -39.70
C ASN A 3 -19.22 3.94 -38.20
N LEU A 4 -18.38 4.83 -37.66
CA LEU A 4 -18.08 4.89 -36.23
C LEU A 4 -19.32 5.18 -35.37
N LYS A 5 -20.28 5.99 -35.84
CA LYS A 5 -21.55 6.20 -35.12
C LYS A 5 -22.36 4.90 -34.97
N GLY A 6 -22.32 4.02 -35.98
CA GLY A 6 -22.91 2.68 -35.90
C GLY A 6 -22.26 1.82 -34.80
N ILE A 7 -20.93 1.85 -34.73
CA ILE A 7 -20.14 1.16 -33.70
C ILE A 7 -20.45 1.70 -32.30
N PHE A 8 -20.51 3.02 -32.11
CA PHE A 8 -20.83 3.61 -30.81
C PHE A 8 -22.22 3.17 -30.33
N LYS A 9 -23.20 3.15 -31.24
CA LYS A 9 -24.56 2.70 -30.95
C LYS A 9 -24.59 1.21 -30.57
N SER A 10 -23.87 0.34 -31.30
CA SER A 10 -23.83 -1.09 -30.98
C SER A 10 -23.11 -1.37 -29.65
N LEU A 11 -22.14 -0.53 -29.28
CA LEU A 11 -21.44 -0.60 -28.00
C LEU A 11 -22.21 0.07 -26.84
N GLY A 12 -23.32 0.76 -27.10
CA GLY A 12 -24.06 1.52 -26.09
C GLY A 12 -23.28 2.74 -25.55
N MET A 13 -22.32 3.26 -26.31
CA MET A 13 -21.47 4.40 -25.92
C MET A 13 -22.00 5.72 -26.49
N ASN A 14 -21.95 6.78 -25.70
CA ASN A 14 -22.35 8.13 -26.06
C ASN A 14 -21.72 9.18 -25.14
N ASP A 15 -21.85 10.45 -25.50
CA ASP A 15 -21.23 11.56 -24.77
C ASP A 15 -21.61 11.61 -23.29
N SER A 16 -22.82 11.14 -22.94
CA SER A 16 -23.29 11.12 -21.56
C SER A 16 -22.70 10.01 -20.68
N ASN A 17 -22.03 9.02 -21.26
CA ASN A 17 -21.45 7.89 -20.52
C ASN A 17 -19.95 7.69 -20.69
N GLY A 18 -19.25 8.71 -21.19
CA GLY A 18 -17.78 8.73 -21.24
C GLY A 18 -17.19 8.56 -22.64
N LEU A 19 -18.01 8.52 -23.70
CA LEU A 19 -17.49 8.66 -25.06
C LEU A 19 -17.14 10.13 -25.32
N HIS A 20 -15.98 10.37 -25.92
CA HIS A 20 -15.57 11.70 -26.36
C HIS A 20 -15.18 11.62 -27.83
N ILE A 21 -15.92 12.33 -28.68
CA ILE A 21 -15.58 12.47 -30.10
C ILE A 21 -14.49 13.52 -30.21
N HIS A 22 -13.34 13.15 -30.75
CA HIS A 22 -12.22 14.06 -30.85
C HIS A 22 -12.48 15.14 -31.90
N SER A 23 -12.41 16.40 -31.50
CA SER A 23 -12.37 17.57 -32.36
C SER A 23 -11.13 18.43 -32.09
N GLU A 24 -10.67 19.18 -33.10
CA GLU A 24 -9.49 20.07 -32.98
C GLU A 24 -9.64 21.13 -31.86
N ASN A 25 -10.88 21.45 -31.46
CA ASN A 25 -11.20 22.45 -30.44
C ASN A 25 -11.59 21.86 -29.07
N ASP A 26 -11.43 20.56 -28.85
CA ASP A 26 -11.83 19.95 -27.58
C ASP A 26 -10.96 20.41 -26.40
N GLN A 27 -11.64 20.99 -25.42
CA GLN A 27 -11.10 21.25 -24.09
C GLN A 27 -11.18 19.94 -23.28
N MET A 28 -10.18 19.07 -23.43
CA MET A 28 -10.01 17.84 -22.65
C MET A 28 -9.56 18.11 -21.20
N GLU A 29 -10.13 19.14 -20.55
CA GLU A 29 -9.69 19.60 -19.22
C GLU A 29 -9.96 18.58 -18.11
N PHE A 30 -10.82 17.59 -18.36
CA PHE A 30 -11.09 16.50 -17.42
C PHE A 30 -9.96 15.46 -17.38
N LEU A 31 -9.15 15.32 -18.43
CA LEU A 31 -8.00 14.44 -18.47
C LEU A 31 -6.80 15.10 -17.76
N PRO A 32 -5.87 14.31 -17.19
CA PRO A 32 -4.57 14.83 -16.80
C PRO A 32 -3.91 15.58 -17.97
N ALA A 33 -3.31 16.74 -17.70
CA ALA A 33 -2.82 17.65 -18.75
C ALA A 33 -1.88 16.97 -19.77
N ARG A 34 -1.01 16.06 -19.29
CA ARG A 34 -0.14 15.26 -20.16
C ARG A 34 -0.96 14.30 -21.02
N THR A 35 -1.87 13.54 -20.42
CA THR A 35 -2.76 12.61 -21.15
C THR A 35 -3.54 13.34 -22.23
N ALA A 36 -4.09 14.53 -21.94
CA ALA A 36 -4.74 15.37 -22.94
C ALA A 36 -3.79 15.76 -24.10
N LYS A 37 -2.55 16.19 -23.79
CA LYS A 37 -1.53 16.51 -24.81
C LYS A 37 -1.19 15.30 -25.68
N LEU A 38 -1.06 14.11 -25.08
CA LEU A 38 -0.72 12.88 -25.80
C LEU A 38 -1.89 12.36 -26.65
N ILE A 39 -3.13 12.43 -26.17
CA ILE A 39 -4.31 12.09 -26.97
C ILE A 39 -4.39 12.98 -28.21
N LYS A 40 -4.11 14.29 -28.09
CA LYS A 40 -4.01 15.20 -29.24
C LYS A 40 -2.92 14.78 -30.23
N LYS A 41 -1.77 14.29 -29.73
CA LYS A 41 -0.67 13.77 -30.58
C LYS A 41 -1.06 12.47 -31.29
N LEU A 42 -1.78 11.56 -30.62
CA LEU A 42 -2.26 10.29 -31.18
C LEU A 42 -3.41 10.48 -32.17
N ASN A 43 -4.19 11.56 -32.01
CA ASN A 43 -5.30 11.95 -32.89
C ASN A 43 -6.32 10.82 -33.15
N PRO A 44 -6.86 10.15 -32.11
CA PRO A 44 -7.96 9.20 -32.30
C PRO A 44 -9.20 9.94 -32.79
N ARG A 45 -10.11 9.27 -33.51
CA ARG A 45 -11.41 9.85 -33.91
C ARG A 45 -12.34 10.03 -32.73
N ALA A 46 -12.27 9.11 -31.77
CA ALA A 46 -12.97 9.18 -30.51
C ALA A 46 -12.21 8.34 -29.46
N PHE A 47 -12.53 8.54 -28.19
CA PHE A 47 -12.03 7.71 -27.10
C PHE A 47 -13.09 7.55 -26.02
N PHE A 48 -13.05 6.45 -25.29
CA PHE A 48 -13.96 6.17 -24.18
C PHE A 48 -13.21 6.21 -22.85
N CYS A 49 -13.74 6.99 -21.90
CA CYS A 49 -13.14 7.20 -20.59
C CYS A 49 -13.95 6.57 -19.46
N ILE A 50 -13.23 6.02 -18.48
CA ILE A 50 -13.75 5.70 -17.15
C ILE A 50 -12.88 6.42 -16.13
N ASP A 51 -13.48 7.25 -15.27
CA ASP A 51 -12.78 8.08 -14.28
C ASP A 51 -11.60 8.87 -14.87
N ASN A 52 -11.85 9.59 -15.98
CA ASN A 52 -10.85 10.37 -16.71
C ASN A 52 -9.64 9.57 -17.22
N LYS A 53 -9.72 8.22 -17.27
CA LYS A 53 -8.72 7.38 -17.94
C LYS A 53 -9.26 6.92 -19.30
N PRO A 54 -8.53 7.18 -20.41
CA PRO A 54 -8.95 6.75 -21.75
C PRO A 54 -8.70 5.24 -21.91
N LEU A 55 -9.74 4.42 -21.78
CA LEU A 55 -9.61 2.97 -21.83
C LEU A 55 -9.75 2.38 -23.24
N VAL A 56 -10.46 3.08 -24.13
CA VAL A 56 -10.67 2.66 -25.53
C VAL A 56 -10.34 3.81 -26.46
N LEU A 57 -9.52 3.55 -27.49
CA LEU A 57 -9.26 4.49 -28.58
C LEU A 57 -9.92 4.00 -29.87
N PHE A 58 -10.54 4.91 -30.61
CA PHE A 58 -11.22 4.62 -31.88
C PHE A 58 -10.52 5.30 -33.05
N TYR A 59 -10.24 4.53 -34.10
CA TYR A 59 -9.67 5.02 -35.36
C TYR A 59 -10.52 4.59 -36.56
N ASP A 60 -10.43 5.35 -37.65
CA ASP A 60 -11.16 5.13 -38.92
C ASP A 60 -10.11 5.09 -40.04
N SER A 61 -9.78 3.90 -40.52
CA SER A 61 -8.76 3.56 -41.53
C SER A 61 -7.49 4.42 -41.47
N PRO A 62 -6.67 4.29 -40.40
CA PRO A 62 -5.44 5.07 -40.27
C PRO A 62 -4.41 4.71 -41.37
N GLU A 63 -3.82 5.72 -42.02
CA GLU A 63 -2.90 5.53 -43.15
C GLU A 63 -1.56 4.88 -42.75
N ASN A 64 -1.00 5.25 -41.59
CA ASN A 64 0.27 4.72 -41.08
C ASN A 64 0.09 3.95 -39.77
N LYS A 65 -0.39 2.70 -39.89
CA LYS A 65 -0.65 1.82 -38.73
C LYS A 65 0.60 1.50 -37.92
N GLU A 66 1.73 1.26 -38.56
CA GLU A 66 2.99 0.89 -37.89
C GLU A 66 3.40 1.98 -36.88
N GLU A 67 3.47 3.23 -37.34
CA GLU A 67 3.84 4.36 -36.47
C GLU A 67 2.78 4.60 -35.39
N LEU A 68 1.49 4.55 -35.76
CA LEU A 68 0.39 4.73 -34.83
C LEU A 68 0.40 3.70 -33.70
N PHE A 69 0.54 2.42 -34.04
CA PHE A 69 0.51 1.30 -33.10
C PHE A 69 1.70 1.33 -32.15
N LYS A 70 2.89 1.67 -32.67
CA LYS A 70 4.06 1.95 -31.83
C LYS A 70 3.78 3.08 -30.84
N ASN A 71 3.17 4.18 -31.30
CA ASN A 71 2.86 5.34 -30.46
C ASN A 71 1.77 5.05 -29.41
N ILE A 72 0.76 4.25 -29.74
CA ILE A 72 -0.26 3.81 -28.78
C ILE A 72 0.34 2.93 -27.69
N TRP A 73 1.25 2.00 -28.03
CA TRP A 73 1.92 1.19 -27.02
C TRP A 73 2.78 2.05 -26.08
N ASN A 74 3.52 3.03 -26.64
CA ASN A 74 4.27 4.02 -25.85
C ASN A 74 3.37 4.91 -24.97
N PHE A 75 2.11 5.10 -25.34
CA PHE A 75 1.14 5.85 -24.54
C PHE A 75 0.70 5.12 -23.26
N ASN A 76 0.66 3.79 -23.26
CA ASN A 76 0.46 2.93 -22.08
C ASN A 76 -0.84 3.11 -21.26
N GLU A 77 -1.75 4.00 -21.65
CA GLU A 77 -2.97 4.28 -20.87
C GLU A 77 -4.20 3.52 -21.41
N SER A 78 -4.23 3.17 -22.69
CA SER A 78 -5.41 2.61 -23.36
C SER A 78 -5.26 1.12 -23.69
N PRO A 79 -5.90 0.19 -22.96
CA PRO A 79 -5.79 -1.24 -23.20
C PRO A 79 -6.48 -1.72 -24.48
N ILE A 80 -7.52 -1.02 -24.96
CA ILE A 80 -8.29 -1.43 -26.13
C ILE A 80 -8.15 -0.38 -27.22
N VAL A 81 -7.86 -0.84 -28.43
CA VAL A 81 -7.87 -0.01 -29.64
C VAL A 81 -8.82 -0.63 -30.64
N ILE A 82 -9.82 0.13 -31.09
CA ILE A 82 -10.79 -0.31 -32.08
C ILE A 82 -10.51 0.46 -33.38
N VAL A 83 -10.20 -0.28 -34.43
CA VAL A 83 -9.90 0.27 -35.75
C VAL A 83 -11.02 -0.15 -36.70
N ASN A 84 -11.76 0.83 -37.20
CA ASN A 84 -12.73 0.63 -38.25
C ASN A 84 -12.01 0.65 -39.61
N GLU A 85 -12.11 -0.43 -40.37
CA GLU A 85 -11.65 -0.55 -41.75
C GLU A 85 -12.85 -0.54 -42.72
N PRO A 86 -12.63 -0.44 -44.05
CA PRO A 86 -13.74 -0.38 -45.01
C PRO A 86 -14.65 -1.62 -44.95
N ASP A 87 -14.08 -2.81 -44.67
CA ASP A 87 -14.76 -4.10 -44.73
C ASP A 87 -14.75 -4.87 -43.39
N SER A 88 -14.16 -4.32 -42.32
CA SER A 88 -14.05 -4.99 -41.03
C SER A 88 -13.82 -4.04 -39.86
N VAL A 89 -14.13 -4.49 -38.65
CA VAL A 89 -13.68 -3.84 -37.40
C VAL A 89 -12.68 -4.75 -36.69
N ASP A 90 -11.47 -4.25 -36.45
CA ASP A 90 -10.44 -4.97 -35.71
C ASP A 90 -10.23 -4.38 -34.32
N ILE A 91 -9.99 -5.27 -33.35
CA ILE A 91 -9.80 -4.91 -31.94
C ILE A 91 -8.41 -5.34 -31.50
N PHE A 92 -7.59 -4.40 -31.03
CA PHE A 92 -6.20 -4.62 -30.66
C PHE A 92 -5.93 -4.37 -29.17
N ASN A 93 -4.88 -5.00 -28.68
CA ASN A 93 -4.33 -4.84 -27.34
C ASN A 93 -3.36 -3.65 -27.33
N GLY A 94 -3.81 -2.51 -26.83
CA GLY A 94 -2.97 -1.31 -26.75
C GLY A 94 -1.79 -1.43 -25.79
N LEU A 95 -1.75 -2.48 -24.95
CA LEU A 95 -0.66 -2.74 -24.01
C LEU A 95 0.38 -3.74 -24.54
N SER A 96 0.22 -4.29 -25.75
CA SER A 96 1.08 -5.37 -26.26
C SER A 96 1.50 -5.09 -27.70
N TYR A 97 2.80 -4.92 -27.92
CA TYR A 97 3.39 -4.63 -29.23
C TYR A 97 4.25 -5.80 -29.72
N LEU A 98 3.98 -6.26 -30.94
CA LEU A 98 4.70 -7.33 -31.62
C LEU A 98 5.77 -6.70 -32.51
N LYS A 99 7.04 -6.69 -32.05
CA LYS A 99 8.14 -5.96 -32.69
C LYS A 99 8.44 -6.46 -34.11
N GLU A 100 8.42 -7.77 -34.32
CA GLU A 100 8.70 -8.41 -35.61
C GLU A 100 7.61 -8.10 -36.64
N GLU A 101 6.34 -8.08 -36.20
CA GLU A 101 5.17 -7.83 -37.05
C GLU A 101 4.85 -6.34 -37.17
N ARG A 102 5.50 -5.49 -36.36
CA ARG A 102 5.32 -4.02 -36.33
C ARG A 102 3.87 -3.60 -36.09
N THR A 103 3.18 -4.32 -35.21
CA THR A 103 1.76 -4.10 -34.91
C THR A 103 1.44 -4.31 -33.43
N LEU A 104 0.28 -3.84 -32.99
CA LEU A 104 -0.31 -4.28 -31.72
C LEU A 104 -0.82 -5.71 -31.84
N GLU A 105 -0.79 -6.46 -30.74
CA GLU A 105 -1.38 -7.80 -30.66
C GLU A 105 -2.90 -7.73 -30.88
N LYS A 106 -3.42 -8.55 -31.80
CA LYS A 106 -4.87 -8.61 -32.07
C LYS A 106 -5.62 -9.25 -30.89
N LEU A 107 -6.61 -8.54 -30.34
CA LEU A 107 -7.49 -9.07 -29.30
C LEU A 107 -8.57 -9.94 -29.91
N GLU A 108 -9.36 -9.36 -30.83
CA GLU A 108 -10.58 -9.94 -31.40
C GLU A 108 -10.94 -9.29 -32.75
N GLU A 109 -11.99 -9.83 -33.39
CA GLU A 109 -12.60 -9.34 -34.63
C GLU A 109 -14.00 -8.78 -34.38
N GLU A 110 -14.58 -8.15 -35.41
CA GLU A 110 -15.90 -7.51 -35.37
C GLU A 110 -17.02 -8.38 -34.78
N SER A 111 -16.99 -9.70 -35.05
CA SER A 111 -17.98 -10.66 -34.51
C SER A 111 -18.05 -10.70 -32.97
N LYS A 112 -17.03 -10.17 -32.28
CA LYS A 112 -16.93 -10.09 -30.82
C LYS A 112 -17.00 -8.66 -30.29
N LEU A 113 -17.40 -7.68 -31.10
CA LEU A 113 -17.50 -6.26 -30.70
C LEU A 113 -18.37 -6.06 -29.44
N ASP A 114 -19.46 -6.81 -29.29
CA ASP A 114 -20.33 -6.80 -28.11
C ASP A 114 -19.58 -7.15 -26.80
N ALA A 115 -18.43 -7.84 -26.85
CA ALA A 115 -17.60 -8.09 -25.67
C ALA A 115 -17.00 -6.80 -25.06
N PHE A 116 -17.05 -5.69 -25.79
CA PHE A 116 -16.51 -4.38 -25.43
C PHE A 116 -17.60 -3.31 -25.25
N SER A 117 -18.86 -3.71 -25.09
CA SER A 117 -19.96 -2.79 -24.83
C SER A 117 -19.79 -2.05 -23.50
N TYR A 118 -20.42 -0.88 -23.40
CA TYR A 118 -20.39 -0.01 -22.21
C TYR A 118 -20.62 -0.79 -20.91
N PHE A 119 -21.68 -1.60 -20.85
CA PHE A 119 -22.02 -2.38 -19.67
C PHE A 119 -20.93 -3.38 -19.30
N LYS A 120 -20.36 -4.10 -20.27
CA LYS A 120 -19.30 -5.08 -20.00
C LYS A 120 -17.99 -4.43 -19.58
N LEU A 121 -17.69 -3.23 -20.08
CA LEU A 121 -16.54 -2.45 -19.65
C LEU A 121 -16.70 -1.94 -18.22
N VAL A 122 -17.86 -1.35 -17.88
CA VAL A 122 -18.12 -0.72 -16.55
C VAL A 122 -18.43 -1.75 -15.45
N THR A 123 -19.03 -2.89 -15.78
CA THR A 123 -19.19 -4.01 -14.83
C THR A 123 -17.91 -4.85 -14.68
N GLY A 124 -16.95 -4.66 -15.59
CA GLY A 124 -15.67 -5.33 -15.62
C GLY A 124 -15.67 -6.71 -16.27
N LYS A 125 -16.77 -7.10 -16.94
CA LYS A 125 -16.90 -8.37 -17.66
C LYS A 125 -16.01 -8.49 -18.90
N THR A 126 -15.68 -7.38 -19.56
CA THR A 126 -14.69 -7.38 -20.65
C THR A 126 -13.33 -7.79 -20.09
N TRP A 127 -12.91 -7.14 -19.03
CA TRP A 127 -11.63 -7.40 -18.38
C TRP A 127 -11.56 -8.81 -17.79
N GLN A 128 -12.70 -9.28 -17.27
CA GLN A 128 -13.17 -10.67 -17.31
C GLN A 128 -12.43 -11.65 -18.21
N THR A 129 -12.91 -11.58 -19.44
CA THR A 129 -12.65 -12.48 -20.55
C THR A 129 -11.21 -12.33 -21.05
N TYR A 130 -10.66 -11.12 -21.02
CA TYR A 130 -9.37 -10.78 -21.65
C TYR A 130 -8.19 -10.68 -20.67
N GLU A 131 -8.36 -11.04 -19.40
CA GLU A 131 -7.35 -10.92 -18.35
C GLU A 131 -5.98 -11.50 -18.74
N LYS A 132 -5.96 -12.66 -19.41
CA LYS A 132 -4.71 -13.31 -19.84
C LYS A 132 -3.95 -12.51 -20.91
N LYS A 133 -4.65 -11.75 -21.76
CA LYS A 133 -4.05 -10.92 -22.84
C LYS A 133 -3.70 -9.51 -22.32
N LEU A 134 -4.51 -8.95 -21.43
CA LEU A 134 -4.32 -7.60 -20.86
C LEU A 134 -3.42 -7.60 -19.60
N LYS A 135 -2.37 -8.43 -19.63
CA LYS A 135 -1.42 -8.58 -18.53
C LYS A 135 -0.52 -7.36 -18.37
N TYR A 136 -0.19 -7.02 -17.13
CA TYR A 136 0.66 -5.88 -16.81
C TYR A 136 2.09 -6.02 -17.40
N GLU A 137 2.59 -7.25 -17.54
CA GLU A 137 3.90 -7.58 -18.10
C GLU A 137 4.06 -7.23 -19.58
N ASN A 138 2.96 -6.97 -20.30
CA ASN A 138 2.99 -6.55 -21.69
C ASN A 138 3.28 -5.04 -21.83
N ARG A 139 3.00 -4.26 -20.78
CA ARG A 139 3.04 -2.79 -20.80
C ARG A 139 4.45 -2.25 -21.01
N VAL A 140 4.54 -1.07 -21.62
CA VAL A 140 5.81 -0.40 -21.95
C VAL A 140 6.66 -0.15 -20.70
N ASP A 141 6.06 0.21 -19.57
CA ASP A 141 6.76 0.49 -18.31
C ASP A 141 7.39 -0.78 -17.72
N TYR A 142 6.72 -1.93 -17.83
CA TYR A 142 7.30 -3.21 -17.44
C TYR A 142 8.52 -3.56 -18.29
N LYS A 143 8.38 -3.51 -19.63
CA LYS A 143 9.45 -3.87 -20.56
C LYS A 143 10.64 -2.92 -20.49
N LEU A 144 10.40 -1.62 -20.31
CA LEU A 144 11.43 -0.61 -20.16
C LEU A 144 12.27 -0.89 -18.90
N LEU A 145 11.59 -1.15 -17.78
CA LEU A 145 12.24 -1.47 -16.52
C LEU A 145 13.07 -2.74 -16.62
N GLU A 146 12.54 -3.78 -17.27
CA GLU A 146 13.25 -5.04 -17.51
C GLU A 146 14.53 -4.83 -18.33
N ASN A 147 14.45 -4.10 -19.45
CA ASN A 147 15.61 -3.82 -20.30
C ASN A 147 16.71 -3.04 -19.57
N ILE A 148 16.33 -2.02 -18.79
CA ILE A 148 17.30 -1.22 -18.04
C ILE A 148 17.92 -2.06 -16.92
N ARG A 149 17.13 -2.90 -16.23
CA ARG A 149 17.62 -3.81 -15.20
C ARG A 149 18.71 -4.73 -15.75
N THR A 150 18.45 -5.37 -16.88
CA THR A 150 19.42 -6.26 -17.54
C THR A 150 20.72 -5.51 -17.85
N ALA A 151 20.65 -4.30 -18.41
CA ALA A 151 21.84 -3.50 -18.70
C ALA A 151 22.59 -3.09 -17.43
N ARG A 152 21.89 -2.66 -16.38
CA ARG A 152 22.47 -2.32 -15.07
C ARG A 152 23.20 -3.51 -14.47
N ASP A 153 22.56 -4.67 -14.45
CA ASP A 153 23.12 -5.89 -13.85
C ASP A 153 24.40 -6.31 -14.59
N LEU A 154 24.47 -6.15 -15.92
CA LEU A 154 25.69 -6.36 -16.69
C LEU A 154 26.79 -5.34 -16.36
N LEU A 155 26.44 -4.05 -16.23
CA LEU A 155 27.40 -3.01 -15.86
C LEU A 155 28.01 -3.28 -14.46
N ILE A 156 27.19 -3.71 -13.50
CA ILE A 156 27.63 -4.00 -12.12
C ILE A 156 28.39 -5.32 -12.05
N ASN A 157 27.79 -6.41 -12.53
CA ASN A 157 28.31 -7.76 -12.32
C ASN A 157 29.48 -8.08 -13.24
N ASP A 158 29.39 -7.72 -14.52
CA ASP A 158 30.36 -8.13 -15.55
C ASP A 158 31.45 -7.09 -15.75
N HIS A 159 31.11 -5.80 -15.57
CA HIS A 159 32.05 -4.68 -15.75
C HIS A 159 32.49 -4.02 -14.45
N LYS A 160 32.03 -4.51 -13.29
CA LYS A 160 32.44 -4.06 -11.95
C LYS A 160 32.29 -2.56 -11.74
N ILE A 161 31.24 -1.97 -12.32
CA ILE A 161 30.89 -0.57 -12.13
C ILE A 161 30.08 -0.43 -10.84
N GLU A 162 30.42 0.57 -10.03
CA GLU A 162 29.67 0.90 -8.83
C GLU A 162 28.18 1.16 -9.16
N PRO A 163 27.21 0.63 -8.38
CA PRO A 163 25.78 0.80 -8.65
C PRO A 163 25.36 2.26 -8.87
N SER A 164 25.87 3.19 -8.05
CA SER A 164 25.57 4.62 -8.16
C SER A 164 26.02 5.21 -9.51
N LEU A 165 27.21 4.81 -9.98
CA LEU A 165 27.77 5.25 -11.25
C LEU A 165 27.04 4.61 -12.44
N SER A 166 26.67 3.33 -12.34
CA SER A 166 25.85 2.62 -13.34
C SER A 166 24.50 3.33 -13.55
N ASN A 167 23.79 3.62 -12.45
CA ASN A 167 22.52 4.33 -12.46
C ASN A 167 22.66 5.73 -13.10
N ALA A 168 23.69 6.50 -12.72
CA ALA A 168 23.92 7.82 -13.28
C ALA A 168 24.25 7.80 -14.79
N LEU A 169 24.96 6.79 -15.28
CA LEU A 169 25.28 6.63 -16.71
C LEU A 169 24.04 6.30 -17.54
N ILE A 170 23.23 5.35 -17.07
CA ILE A 170 21.94 5.04 -17.69
C ILE A 170 21.05 6.29 -17.66
N GLY A 171 21.04 7.01 -16.52
CA GLY A 171 20.55 8.39 -16.31
C GLY A 171 20.68 9.27 -17.53
N LYS A 172 21.95 9.50 -17.83
CA LYS A 172 22.38 10.41 -18.88
C LYS A 172 22.07 9.86 -20.27
N CYS A 173 22.14 8.55 -20.49
CA CYS A 173 21.81 7.98 -21.79
C CYS A 173 20.31 8.12 -22.10
N ILE A 174 19.45 7.91 -21.10
CA ILE A 174 18.00 8.15 -21.24
C ILE A 174 17.72 9.65 -21.46
N PHE A 175 18.43 10.55 -20.77
CA PHE A 175 18.33 11.99 -21.04
C PHE A 175 18.68 12.34 -22.48
N VAL A 176 19.75 11.77 -23.02
CA VAL A 176 20.16 12.01 -24.41
C VAL A 176 19.10 11.48 -25.37
N ARG A 177 18.58 10.27 -25.12
CA ARG A 177 17.46 9.70 -25.89
C ARG A 177 16.23 10.61 -25.87
N TYR A 178 15.87 11.14 -24.70
CA TYR A 178 14.81 12.15 -24.54
C TYR A 178 15.04 13.40 -25.39
N LEU A 179 16.25 13.97 -25.40
CA LEU A 179 16.57 15.12 -26.25
C LEU A 179 16.44 14.79 -27.74
N ILE A 180 16.88 13.59 -28.15
CA ILE A 180 16.80 13.16 -29.54
C ILE A 180 15.35 12.92 -29.98
N ASP A 181 14.56 12.22 -29.18
CA ASP A 181 13.15 11.92 -29.49
C ASP A 181 12.29 13.19 -29.53
N ARG A 182 12.67 14.20 -28.75
CA ARG A 182 12.08 15.54 -28.82
C ARG A 182 12.69 16.43 -29.90
N GLU A 183 13.53 15.90 -30.76
CA GLU A 183 14.15 16.58 -31.90
C GLU A 183 14.96 17.85 -31.53
N VAL A 184 15.52 17.90 -30.33
CA VAL A 184 16.34 19.03 -29.86
C VAL A 184 17.64 19.09 -30.64
N ARG A 185 18.03 20.28 -31.12
CA ARG A 185 19.31 20.43 -31.82
C ARG A 185 20.48 20.48 -30.84
N ILE A 186 21.54 19.77 -31.20
CA ILE A 186 22.75 19.59 -30.38
C ILE A 186 23.95 20.03 -31.19
N LYS A 187 24.70 21.00 -30.66
CA LYS A 187 25.90 21.59 -31.28
C LYS A 187 27.19 21.02 -30.70
N PHE A 188 27.31 19.70 -30.69
CA PHE A 188 28.49 19.01 -30.14
C PHE A 188 29.63 18.89 -31.17
N ASP A 189 29.30 18.63 -32.43
CA ASP A 189 30.26 18.50 -33.54
C ASP A 189 30.60 19.86 -34.21
N GLY A 190 30.20 20.98 -33.58
CA GLY A 190 30.34 22.33 -34.13
C GLY A 190 29.13 22.81 -34.94
N THR A 191 28.24 21.91 -35.35
CA THR A 191 27.04 22.19 -36.16
C THR A 191 25.77 22.06 -35.33
N ASN A 192 24.87 23.06 -35.36
CA ASN A 192 23.61 22.97 -34.63
C ASN A 192 22.58 22.18 -35.44
N ARG A 193 22.44 20.88 -35.16
CA ARG A 193 21.58 19.96 -35.93
C ARG A 193 20.85 18.96 -35.04
N LYS A 194 19.82 18.31 -35.60
CA LYS A 194 19.19 17.13 -35.00
C LYS A 194 20.16 15.95 -35.05
N TRP A 195 20.12 15.11 -34.03
CA TRP A 195 20.89 13.87 -33.94
C TRP A 195 19.94 12.68 -34.13
N SER A 196 20.44 11.52 -34.57
CA SER A 196 19.68 10.26 -34.60
C SER A 196 20.09 9.32 -33.46
N ASN A 197 19.30 8.27 -33.20
CA ASN A 197 19.69 7.22 -32.27
C ASN A 197 20.96 6.49 -32.71
N ASP A 198 21.10 6.20 -34.01
CA ASP A 198 22.26 5.52 -34.57
C ASP A 198 23.55 6.32 -34.34
N GLU A 199 23.47 7.65 -34.47
CA GLU A 199 24.60 8.54 -34.18
C GLU A 199 24.99 8.50 -32.69
N PHE A 200 24.01 8.46 -31.80
CA PHE A 200 24.27 8.33 -30.36
C PHE A 200 24.85 6.95 -30.01
N CYS A 201 24.31 5.87 -30.55
CA CYS A 201 24.86 4.52 -30.42
C CYS A 201 26.30 4.45 -30.94
N THR A 202 26.60 5.12 -32.05
CA THR A 202 27.95 5.21 -32.61
C THR A 202 28.88 5.98 -31.68
N LEU A 203 28.41 7.08 -31.07
CA LEU A 203 29.16 7.84 -30.08
C LEU A 203 29.49 7.00 -28.85
N LEU A 204 28.53 6.22 -28.33
CA LEU A 204 28.71 5.34 -27.18
C LEU A 204 29.84 4.30 -27.39
N LYS A 205 30.12 3.89 -28.62
CA LYS A 205 31.25 2.99 -28.91
C LYS A 205 32.63 3.61 -28.64
N ASP A 206 32.72 4.91 -28.36
CA ASP A 206 33.95 5.65 -28.05
C ASP A 206 33.82 6.34 -26.68
N LYS A 207 34.50 5.78 -25.67
CA LYS A 207 34.46 6.28 -24.28
C LYS A 207 34.87 7.75 -24.19
N GLU A 208 35.97 8.13 -24.84
CA GLU A 208 36.53 9.48 -24.72
C GLU A 208 35.61 10.53 -25.35
N LYS A 209 35.04 10.22 -26.52
CA LYS A 209 34.03 11.08 -27.14
C LYS A 209 32.74 11.14 -26.33
N THR A 210 32.30 10.01 -25.77
CA THR A 210 31.11 9.97 -24.90
C THR A 210 31.30 10.84 -23.67
N ILE A 211 32.45 10.75 -22.98
CA ILE A 211 32.74 11.58 -21.81
C ILE A 211 32.76 13.06 -22.18
N LYS A 212 33.37 13.43 -23.32
CA LYS A 212 33.34 14.81 -23.84
C LYS A 212 31.92 15.29 -24.13
N PHE A 213 31.07 14.42 -24.68
CA PHE A 213 29.67 14.73 -24.96
C PHE A 213 28.86 14.96 -23.67
N LEU A 214 29.02 14.10 -22.67
CA LEU A 214 28.37 14.28 -21.37
C LEU A 214 28.81 15.58 -20.68
N LYS A 215 30.09 15.95 -20.79
CA LYS A 215 30.61 17.24 -20.32
C LYS A 215 30.00 18.42 -21.07
N TYR A 216 29.86 18.31 -22.39
CA TYR A 216 29.18 19.33 -23.20
C TYR A 216 27.74 19.56 -22.71
N LEU A 217 26.97 18.49 -22.44
CA LEU A 217 25.60 18.60 -21.94
C LEU A 217 25.54 19.26 -20.56
N LYS A 218 26.48 18.92 -19.66
CA LYS A 218 26.59 19.55 -18.34
C LYS A 218 26.76 21.08 -18.45
N VAL A 219 27.68 21.54 -19.29
CA VAL A 219 27.92 22.97 -19.52
C VAL A 219 26.72 23.63 -20.21
N ARG A 220 26.12 22.94 -21.20
CA ARG A 220 24.97 23.43 -21.96
C ARG A 220 23.78 23.72 -21.06
N PHE A 221 23.45 22.81 -20.14
CA PHE A 221 22.23 22.91 -19.35
C PHE A 221 22.43 23.40 -17.92
N ASN A 222 23.68 23.63 -17.46
CA ASN A 222 24.05 24.01 -16.09
C ASN A 222 23.39 23.18 -14.97
N GLY A 223 22.95 21.95 -15.27
CA GLY A 223 22.22 21.12 -14.34
C GLY A 223 23.15 20.35 -13.39
N GLU A 224 22.89 20.48 -12.09
CA GLU A 224 23.65 19.78 -11.05
C GLU A 224 23.42 18.27 -11.05
N ALA A 225 22.25 17.80 -11.52
CA ALA A 225 21.97 16.37 -11.77
C ALA A 225 22.94 15.73 -12.77
N PHE A 226 23.75 16.53 -13.49
CA PHE A 226 24.78 16.04 -14.39
C PHE A 226 26.17 15.91 -13.75
N LEU A 227 26.32 16.16 -12.46
CA LEU A 227 27.58 16.02 -11.72
C LEU A 227 27.99 14.54 -11.59
N LEU A 228 28.86 14.08 -12.48
CA LEU A 228 29.76 12.97 -12.19
C LEU A 228 31.17 13.56 -12.07
N GLU A 229 31.91 13.17 -11.05
CA GLU A 229 33.32 13.52 -10.96
C GLU A 229 34.07 12.94 -12.17
N ASP A 230 34.89 13.76 -12.81
CA ASP A 230 35.70 13.35 -13.96
C ASP A 230 36.59 12.15 -13.63
N SER A 231 37.06 12.07 -12.38
CA SER A 231 37.82 10.96 -11.82
C SER A 231 37.06 9.62 -11.87
N ARG A 232 35.73 9.64 -11.66
CA ARG A 232 34.85 8.46 -11.67
C ARG A 232 34.50 8.04 -13.10
N LEU A 233 34.20 9.00 -13.97
CA LEU A 233 33.92 8.74 -15.39
C LEU A 233 35.12 8.08 -16.11
N ASN A 234 36.33 8.54 -15.80
CA ASN A 234 37.55 8.00 -16.41
C ASN A 234 37.84 6.56 -15.98
N LYS A 235 37.27 6.06 -14.87
CA LYS A 235 37.44 4.68 -14.41
C LYS A 235 36.55 3.67 -15.15
N ILE A 236 35.57 4.11 -15.93
CA ILE A 236 34.63 3.23 -16.63
C ILE A 236 35.35 2.51 -17.80
N PRO A 237 35.27 1.18 -17.92
CA PRO A 237 35.89 0.46 -19.02
C PRO A 237 35.13 0.68 -20.34
N GLN A 238 35.82 0.66 -21.49
CA GLN A 238 35.19 0.83 -22.81
C GLN A 238 34.05 -0.18 -23.07
N LYS A 239 34.20 -1.42 -22.61
CA LYS A 239 33.19 -2.47 -22.77
C LYS A 239 31.83 -2.09 -22.15
N ALA A 240 31.83 -1.32 -21.07
CA ALA A 240 30.59 -0.85 -20.45
C ALA A 240 29.79 0.09 -21.35
N PHE A 241 30.45 0.93 -22.14
CA PHE A 241 29.74 1.78 -23.10
C PHE A 241 29.15 0.97 -24.27
N ASN A 242 29.70 -0.20 -24.58
CA ASN A 242 29.08 -1.12 -25.54
C ASN A 242 27.76 -1.67 -24.99
N VAL A 243 27.67 -1.99 -23.69
CA VAL A 243 26.39 -2.39 -23.06
C VAL A 243 25.34 -1.29 -23.21
N LEU A 244 25.73 -0.03 -22.96
CA LEU A 244 24.85 1.13 -23.17
C LEU A 244 24.45 1.29 -24.64
N SER A 245 25.38 1.07 -25.58
CA SER A 245 25.08 1.07 -27.01
C SER A 245 24.11 -0.05 -27.40
N HIS A 246 24.27 -1.26 -26.85
CA HIS A 246 23.39 -2.38 -27.14
C HIS A 246 21.99 -2.16 -26.58
N LEU A 247 21.91 -1.58 -25.39
CA LEU A 247 20.67 -1.11 -24.79
C LEU A 247 19.96 -0.13 -25.71
N MET A 248 20.61 0.97 -26.09
CA MET A 248 19.98 2.03 -26.89
C MET A 248 19.63 1.59 -28.32
N ASN A 249 20.33 0.60 -28.88
CA ASN A 249 20.14 0.17 -30.27
C ASN A 249 19.06 -0.92 -30.46
N GLY A 250 18.34 -1.35 -29.42
CA GLY A 250 17.32 -2.40 -29.60
C GLY A 250 17.91 -3.81 -29.79
N THR A 251 19.21 -4.00 -29.54
CA THR A 251 19.93 -5.26 -29.84
C THR A 251 19.96 -6.20 -28.63
N GLU A 252 20.41 -7.44 -28.86
CA GLU A 252 20.60 -8.42 -27.80
C GLU A 252 21.65 -7.96 -26.78
N ILE A 253 21.30 -7.91 -25.49
CA ILE A 253 22.25 -7.58 -24.41
C ILE A 253 22.62 -8.80 -23.55
N ALA A 254 21.73 -9.78 -23.45
CA ALA A 254 21.93 -11.06 -22.77
C ALA A 254 21.33 -12.18 -23.63
N SER A 255 21.80 -13.42 -23.48
CA SER A 255 21.44 -14.53 -24.40
C SER A 255 19.93 -14.67 -24.60
N GLY A 256 19.45 -14.41 -25.82
CA GLY A 256 18.06 -14.48 -26.23
C GLY A 256 17.19 -13.26 -25.90
N GLN A 257 17.73 -12.19 -25.31
CA GLN A 257 16.97 -11.00 -24.92
C GLN A 257 17.39 -9.74 -25.69
N THR A 258 16.59 -9.36 -26.69
CA THR A 258 16.67 -8.07 -27.39
C THR A 258 15.99 -6.96 -26.59
N THR A 259 16.45 -5.72 -26.74
CA THR A 259 15.76 -4.57 -26.14
C THR A 259 14.75 -3.95 -27.08
N LEU A 260 13.85 -3.18 -26.48
CA LEU A 260 12.80 -2.43 -27.18
C LEU A 260 13.11 -0.92 -27.21
N PHE A 261 14.35 -0.52 -26.88
CA PHE A 261 14.76 0.89 -26.81
C PHE A 261 14.78 1.62 -28.16
N ASP A 262 14.83 0.87 -29.25
CA ASP A 262 14.66 1.38 -30.62
C ASP A 262 13.21 1.77 -30.93
N ILE A 263 12.22 1.19 -30.21
CA ILE A 263 10.80 1.47 -30.40
C ILE A 263 10.20 2.33 -29.27
N TYR A 264 10.97 2.64 -28.22
CA TYR A 264 10.58 3.62 -27.20
C TYR A 264 10.65 5.05 -27.76
N ASP A 265 9.60 5.84 -27.51
CA ASP A 265 9.54 7.27 -27.83
C ASP A 265 9.37 8.07 -26.52
N PHE A 266 10.47 8.66 -26.04
CA PHE A 266 10.47 9.46 -24.81
C PHE A 266 9.76 10.82 -24.94
N SER A 267 9.32 11.19 -26.15
CA SER A 267 8.36 12.30 -26.33
C SER A 267 6.92 11.89 -26.01
N ILE A 268 6.62 10.59 -25.96
CA ILE A 268 5.34 10.02 -25.56
C ILE A 268 5.41 9.48 -24.13
N ILE A 269 6.42 8.65 -23.82
CA ILE A 269 6.60 8.00 -22.51
C ILE A 269 6.68 9.07 -21.40
N PRO A 270 5.78 9.02 -20.40
CA PRO A 270 5.80 9.84 -19.20
C PRO A 270 7.17 9.93 -18.49
N VAL A 271 7.61 11.15 -18.15
CA VAL A 271 8.87 11.41 -17.41
C VAL A 271 8.83 10.85 -15.99
N GLU A 272 7.62 10.65 -15.47
CA GLU A 272 7.34 9.99 -14.20
C GLU A 272 7.75 8.51 -14.27
N PHE A 273 7.58 7.86 -15.43
CA PHE A 273 8.06 6.49 -15.62
C PHE A 273 9.58 6.42 -15.54
N ILE A 274 10.30 7.42 -16.06
CA ILE A 274 11.76 7.50 -15.94
C ILE A 274 12.16 7.60 -14.46
N SER A 275 11.44 8.42 -13.68
CA SER A 275 11.66 8.59 -12.24
C SER A 275 11.41 7.30 -11.45
N ASN A 276 10.29 6.63 -11.74
CA ASN A 276 9.90 5.34 -11.14
C ASN A 276 10.92 4.24 -11.45
N VAL A 277 11.43 4.25 -12.68
CA VAL A 277 12.47 3.35 -13.17
C VAL A 277 13.76 3.55 -12.36
N TYR A 278 14.22 4.80 -12.13
CA TYR A 278 15.37 5.06 -11.25
C TYR A 278 15.16 4.65 -9.80
N GLU A 279 13.99 4.93 -9.23
CA GLU A 279 13.68 4.59 -7.83
C GLU A 279 13.71 3.08 -7.59
N TYR A 280 13.21 2.30 -8.56
CA TYR A 280 13.29 0.84 -8.53
C TYR A 280 14.75 0.34 -8.56
N PHE A 281 15.66 1.01 -9.29
CA PHE A 281 17.08 0.61 -9.41
C PHE A 281 17.98 1.06 -8.28
N ILE A 282 17.69 2.21 -7.67
CA ILE A 282 18.36 2.64 -6.44
C ILE A 282 17.98 1.68 -5.32
N GLY A 283 16.74 1.19 -5.32
CA GLY A 283 16.22 0.35 -4.26
C GLY A 283 16.51 -1.15 -4.34
N SER A 284 16.79 -1.75 -5.50
CA SER A 284 16.81 -3.22 -5.62
C SER A 284 17.87 -3.97 -4.80
N GLU A 285 18.94 -3.29 -4.34
CA GLU A 285 19.95 -3.90 -3.45
C GLU A 285 19.66 -3.66 -1.96
N ASP A 286 18.87 -2.62 -1.63
CA ASP A 286 18.76 -2.07 -0.28
C ASP A 286 17.30 -1.85 0.21
N GLN A 287 16.27 -2.17 -0.59
CA GLN A 287 14.86 -1.92 -0.24
C GLN A 287 14.41 -2.71 1.01
N ALA A 288 14.74 -4.00 1.09
CA ALA A 288 14.42 -4.83 2.25
C ALA A 288 15.24 -4.43 3.50
N THR A 289 16.49 -4.00 3.29
CA THR A 289 17.41 -3.60 4.38
C THR A 289 17.16 -2.18 4.86
N GLN A 290 16.66 -1.26 4.02
CA GLN A 290 16.42 0.15 4.33
C GLN A 290 14.94 0.51 4.50
N GLY A 291 14.00 -0.37 4.11
CA GLY A 291 12.55 -0.17 4.22
C GLY A 291 12.02 0.96 3.34
N ALA A 292 12.72 1.32 2.27
CA ALA A 292 12.22 2.24 1.24
C ALA A 292 11.32 1.46 0.29
N TYR A 293 10.10 1.93 0.03
CA TYR A 293 9.18 1.28 -0.90
C TYR A 293 8.83 2.24 -2.03
N TYR A 294 8.78 1.73 -3.26
CA TYR A 294 8.35 2.48 -4.43
C TYR A 294 6.95 3.06 -4.21
N THR A 295 6.76 4.36 -4.47
CA THR A 295 5.45 5.01 -4.36
C THR A 295 4.71 4.93 -5.70
N PRO A 296 3.61 4.17 -5.81
CA PRO A 296 2.89 4.08 -7.07
C PRO A 296 2.29 5.42 -7.50
N LEU A 297 2.45 5.79 -8.78
CA LEU A 297 1.99 7.07 -9.32
C LEU A 297 0.51 7.36 -9.04
N PHE A 298 -0.37 6.35 -9.14
CA PHE A 298 -1.80 6.53 -8.86
C PHE A 298 -2.08 7.01 -7.43
N LEU A 299 -1.20 6.67 -6.47
CA LEU A 299 -1.32 7.09 -5.08
C LEU A 299 -0.78 8.51 -4.87
N VAL A 300 0.31 8.86 -5.56
CA VAL A 300 0.84 10.23 -5.60
C VAL A 300 -0.22 11.17 -6.17
N ASP A 301 -0.80 10.82 -7.33
CA ASP A 301 -1.87 11.58 -7.98
C ASP A 301 -3.05 11.83 -7.05
N TYR A 302 -3.48 10.79 -6.32
CA TYR A 302 -4.55 10.92 -5.34
C TYR A 302 -4.21 11.91 -4.22
N ILE A 303 -3.01 11.81 -3.64
CA ILE A 303 -2.58 12.70 -2.56
C ILE A 303 -2.49 14.15 -3.04
N VAL A 304 -1.87 14.38 -4.21
CA VAL A 304 -1.75 15.70 -4.83
C VAL A 304 -3.13 16.29 -5.11
N LYS A 305 -4.06 15.47 -5.59
CA LYS A 305 -5.43 15.90 -5.82
C LYS A 305 -6.17 16.31 -4.55
N GLU A 306 -6.05 15.49 -3.51
CA GLU A 306 -6.67 15.73 -2.21
C GLU A 306 -6.02 16.89 -1.42
N THR A 307 -4.89 17.42 -1.89
CA THR A 307 -4.15 18.51 -1.25
C THR A 307 -4.04 19.74 -2.16
N ILE A 308 -3.18 19.68 -3.16
CA ILE A 308 -2.82 20.79 -4.06
C ILE A 308 -3.98 21.18 -4.96
N ASP A 309 -4.65 20.22 -5.61
CA ASP A 309 -5.75 20.54 -6.53
C ASP A 309 -6.92 21.19 -5.78
N LYS A 310 -7.31 20.62 -4.62
CA LYS A 310 -8.31 21.23 -3.73
C LYS A 310 -7.93 22.63 -3.27
N TYR A 311 -6.65 22.88 -3.00
CA TYR A 311 -6.16 24.21 -2.67
C TYR A 311 -6.33 25.19 -3.84
N PHE A 312 -6.01 24.80 -5.07
CA PHE A 312 -6.21 25.65 -6.24
C PHE A 312 -7.69 25.81 -6.66
N GLU A 313 -8.55 24.86 -6.30
CA GLU A 313 -10.01 24.99 -6.42
C GLU A 313 -10.55 26.04 -5.43
N ALA A 314 -10.06 26.03 -4.19
CA ALA A 314 -10.44 27.01 -3.18
C ALA A 314 -9.79 28.40 -3.39
N ASN A 315 -8.63 28.46 -4.05
CA ASN A 315 -7.86 29.68 -4.29
C ASN A 315 -7.71 29.90 -5.80
N THR A 316 -8.77 30.40 -6.43
CA THR A 316 -8.88 30.35 -7.90
C THR A 316 -7.85 31.21 -8.63
N GLU A 317 -7.32 32.25 -7.99
CA GLU A 317 -6.33 33.17 -8.57
C GLU A 317 -4.87 32.77 -8.30
N GLU A 318 -4.64 31.76 -7.45
CA GLU A 318 -3.30 31.31 -7.07
C GLU A 318 -2.80 30.18 -8.00
N TYR A 319 -1.48 30.17 -8.26
CA TYR A 319 -0.79 29.09 -8.98
C TYR A 319 0.42 28.53 -8.23
N ASN A 320 0.83 29.14 -7.12
CA ASN A 320 1.94 28.70 -6.28
C ASN A 320 1.41 28.02 -5.01
N CYS A 321 2.08 26.95 -4.59
CA CYS A 321 1.96 26.42 -3.25
C CYS A 321 3.29 25.79 -2.82
N LYS A 322 3.72 26.05 -1.58
CA LYS A 322 5.01 25.56 -1.08
C LYS A 322 4.87 24.14 -0.53
N VAL A 323 5.69 23.23 -1.02
CA VAL A 323 5.65 21.79 -0.74
C VAL A 323 7.01 21.31 -0.25
N LEU A 324 7.01 20.59 0.87
CA LEU A 324 8.17 19.87 1.40
C LEU A 324 7.94 18.36 1.29
N ASP A 325 8.93 17.63 0.77
CA ASP A 325 9.04 16.18 0.94
C ASP A 325 10.25 15.84 1.84
N PRO A 326 10.04 15.34 3.06
CA PRO A 326 11.11 15.11 4.04
C PRO A 326 11.92 13.82 3.79
N ALA A 327 11.51 12.98 2.85
CA ALA A 327 12.21 11.75 2.45
C ALA A 327 11.98 11.54 0.94
N CYS A 328 12.50 12.48 0.14
CA CYS A 328 11.94 12.73 -1.19
C CYS A 328 12.21 11.63 -2.22
N GLY A 329 13.17 10.72 -2.00
CA GLY A 329 13.43 9.64 -2.94
C GLY A 329 13.68 10.18 -4.35
N SER A 330 12.91 9.69 -5.32
CA SER A 330 12.95 10.14 -6.72
C SER A 330 12.33 11.53 -6.97
N GLY A 331 11.79 12.18 -5.94
CA GLY A 331 11.14 13.49 -6.03
C GLY A 331 9.73 13.47 -6.61
N ILE A 332 9.08 12.31 -6.73
CA ILE A 332 7.81 12.15 -7.46
C ILE A 332 6.68 13.08 -6.96
N PHE A 333 6.55 13.29 -5.65
CA PHE A 333 5.58 14.23 -5.08
C PHE A 333 5.88 15.68 -5.48
N LEU A 334 7.15 16.07 -5.48
CA LEU A 334 7.59 17.42 -5.84
C LEU A 334 7.44 17.67 -7.34
N VAL A 335 7.69 16.65 -8.16
CA VAL A 335 7.47 16.68 -9.61
C VAL A 335 5.99 16.89 -9.93
N GLU A 336 5.08 16.11 -9.34
CA GLU A 336 3.64 16.27 -9.59
C GLU A 336 3.10 17.59 -9.04
N ALA A 337 3.60 18.05 -7.89
CA ALA A 337 3.28 19.37 -7.36
C ALA A 337 3.69 20.49 -8.32
N LEU A 338 4.95 20.48 -8.79
CA LEU A 338 5.47 21.43 -9.78
C LEU A 338 4.62 21.42 -11.05
N ARG A 339 4.22 20.23 -11.50
CA ARG A 339 3.38 20.06 -12.68
C ARG A 339 2.03 20.76 -12.54
N ARG A 340 1.34 20.58 -11.41
CA ARG A 340 0.06 21.27 -11.12
C ARG A 340 0.22 22.78 -11.07
N MET A 341 1.30 23.28 -10.47
CA MET A 341 1.60 24.72 -10.45
C MET A 341 1.82 25.30 -11.86
N ILE A 342 2.61 24.64 -12.71
CA ILE A 342 2.87 25.11 -14.08
C ILE A 342 1.59 25.11 -14.91
N VAL A 343 0.78 24.04 -14.84
CA VAL A 343 -0.51 23.96 -15.54
C VAL A 343 -1.49 25.01 -15.03
N ARG A 344 -1.48 25.27 -13.71
CA ARG A 344 -2.32 26.31 -13.12
C ARG A 344 -1.91 27.70 -13.59
N TYR A 345 -0.61 27.96 -13.63
CA TYR A 345 -0.05 29.21 -14.14
C TYR A 345 -0.41 29.47 -15.60
N THR A 346 -0.27 28.46 -16.48
CA THR A 346 -0.62 28.61 -17.90
C THR A 346 -2.11 28.94 -18.08
N LYS A 347 -2.98 28.31 -17.28
CA LYS A 347 -4.42 28.59 -17.27
C LYS A 347 -4.74 30.00 -16.80
N ILE A 348 -4.23 30.42 -15.64
CA ILE A 348 -4.53 31.74 -15.06
C ILE A 348 -4.01 32.88 -15.93
N LYS A 349 -2.82 32.72 -16.52
CA LYS A 349 -2.22 33.76 -17.37
C LYS A 349 -2.61 33.65 -18.84
N ASN A 350 -3.50 32.72 -19.20
CA ASN A 350 -3.92 32.44 -20.58
C ASN A 350 -2.72 32.30 -21.54
N ILE A 351 -1.71 31.54 -21.13
CA ILE A 351 -0.50 31.35 -21.93
C ILE A 351 -0.84 30.52 -23.16
N THR A 352 -0.81 31.15 -24.34
CA THR A 352 -1.07 30.52 -25.63
C THR A 352 0.21 30.02 -26.32
N SER A 353 1.38 30.49 -25.88
CA SER A 353 2.69 30.03 -26.36
C SER A 353 3.68 29.91 -25.21
N THR A 354 4.33 28.75 -25.14
CA THR A 354 5.44 28.47 -24.21
C THR A 354 6.79 28.97 -24.73
N GLU A 355 6.85 29.47 -25.97
CA GLU A 355 8.08 29.90 -26.68
C GLU A 355 8.57 31.30 -26.27
N THR A 356 8.49 31.64 -24.98
CA THR A 356 8.90 32.95 -24.47
C THR A 356 9.93 32.84 -23.35
N ASN A 357 10.91 33.75 -23.34
CA ASN A 357 11.88 33.85 -22.24
C ASN A 357 11.19 34.13 -20.89
N GLY A 358 10.06 34.84 -20.90
CA GLY A 358 9.25 35.07 -19.71
C GLY A 358 8.66 33.78 -19.14
N PHE A 359 8.16 32.88 -19.99
CA PHE A 359 7.66 31.57 -19.57
C PHE A 359 8.77 30.69 -18.97
N LYS A 360 9.93 30.60 -19.66
CA LYS A 360 11.12 29.88 -19.18
C LYS A 360 11.54 30.33 -17.78
N GLU A 361 11.65 31.64 -17.58
CA GLU A 361 12.07 32.20 -16.29
C GLU A 361 11.01 31.97 -15.21
N THR A 362 9.73 32.02 -15.58
CA THR A 362 8.64 31.82 -14.61
C THR A 362 8.59 30.37 -14.10
N ILE A 363 8.68 29.37 -14.98
CA ILE A 363 8.65 27.97 -14.52
C ILE A 363 9.89 27.61 -13.69
N ARG A 364 11.03 28.26 -13.93
CA ARG A 364 12.22 28.14 -13.07
C ARG A 364 11.96 28.69 -11.68
N LYS A 365 11.39 29.89 -11.58
CA LYS A 365 11.01 30.50 -10.30
C LYS A 365 9.96 29.67 -9.56
N ILE A 366 8.98 29.10 -10.27
CA ILE A 366 8.01 28.19 -9.67
C ILE A 366 8.74 27.01 -9.00
N ALA A 367 9.75 26.41 -9.65
CA ALA A 367 10.54 25.35 -9.02
C ALA A 367 11.37 25.86 -7.82
N GLU A 368 12.08 26.99 -7.96
CA GLU A 368 12.96 27.55 -6.93
C GLU A 368 12.24 28.04 -5.67
N GLU A 369 10.98 28.50 -5.79
CA GLU A 369 10.25 29.12 -4.68
C GLU A 369 9.26 28.18 -3.98
N ASN A 370 8.94 27.02 -4.60
CA ASN A 370 7.81 26.19 -4.15
C ASN A 370 8.15 24.76 -3.77
N ILE A 371 9.16 24.11 -4.36
CA ILE A 371 9.43 22.69 -4.09
C ILE A 371 10.72 22.50 -3.29
N TYR A 372 10.65 21.68 -2.24
CA TYR A 372 11.74 21.43 -1.30
C TYR A 372 11.81 19.94 -0.97
N GLY A 373 13.00 19.34 -1.04
CA GLY A 373 13.22 17.91 -0.82
C GLY A 373 14.38 17.64 0.12
N ILE A 374 14.23 16.65 1.00
CA ILE A 374 15.31 16.17 1.87
C ILE A 374 15.43 14.66 1.66
N ASP A 375 16.65 14.19 1.44
CA ASP A 375 16.95 12.76 1.45
C ASP A 375 18.38 12.53 1.93
N LYS A 376 18.59 11.42 2.64
CA LYS A 376 19.93 11.03 3.12
C LYS A 376 20.78 10.44 2.00
N ASP A 377 20.16 9.88 0.96
CA ASP A 377 20.85 9.25 -0.18
C ASP A 377 21.16 10.28 -1.27
N ASP A 378 22.44 10.34 -1.65
CA ASP A 378 22.93 11.18 -2.74
C ASP A 378 22.29 10.82 -4.08
N ASN A 379 22.08 9.52 -4.33
CA ASN A 379 21.49 9.05 -5.58
C ASN A 379 20.02 9.49 -5.68
N ALA A 380 19.28 9.41 -4.58
CA ALA A 380 17.91 9.88 -4.50
C ALA A 380 17.81 11.36 -4.86
N ILE A 381 18.61 12.23 -4.22
CA ILE A 381 18.66 13.67 -4.53
C ILE A 381 19.00 13.92 -6.01
N ASN A 382 19.99 13.22 -6.56
CA ASN A 382 20.36 13.38 -7.96
C ASN A 382 19.23 12.98 -8.92
N VAL A 383 18.49 11.91 -8.61
CA VAL A 383 17.32 11.49 -9.38
C VAL A 383 16.19 12.50 -9.24
N ALA A 384 15.89 12.98 -8.03
CA ALA A 384 14.87 14.00 -7.82
C ALA A 384 15.14 15.28 -8.63
N LEU A 385 16.38 15.76 -8.61
CA LEU A 385 16.81 16.90 -9.43
C LEU A 385 16.66 16.60 -10.92
N PHE A 386 17.07 15.42 -11.36
CA PHE A 386 16.94 15.01 -12.76
C PHE A 386 15.46 14.98 -13.21
N SER A 387 14.57 14.45 -12.37
CA SER A 387 13.13 14.36 -12.64
C SER A 387 12.47 15.74 -12.69
N VAL A 388 12.85 16.66 -11.78
CA VAL A 388 12.41 18.07 -11.83
C VAL A 388 12.87 18.72 -13.14
N TYR A 389 14.12 18.50 -13.55
CA TYR A 389 14.65 19.07 -14.79
C TYR A 389 13.95 18.52 -16.03
N LEU A 390 13.72 17.22 -16.12
CA LEU A 390 12.92 16.63 -17.20
C LEU A 390 11.51 17.18 -17.25
N THR A 391 10.88 17.38 -16.09
CA THR A 391 9.55 17.98 -15.98
C THR A 391 9.54 19.40 -16.52
N LEU A 392 10.53 20.23 -16.18
CA LEU A 392 10.65 21.59 -16.73
C LEU A 392 10.80 21.57 -18.26
N LEU A 393 11.61 20.64 -18.80
CA LEU A 393 11.76 20.50 -20.25
C LEU A 393 10.47 20.04 -20.93
N ASP A 394 9.65 19.20 -20.31
CA ASP A 394 8.37 18.68 -20.84
C ASP A 394 7.39 19.80 -21.26
N TYR A 395 7.52 20.97 -20.63
CA TYR A 395 6.77 22.20 -20.92
C TYR A 395 7.45 23.16 -21.91
N GLN A 396 8.62 22.81 -22.44
CA GLN A 396 9.35 23.59 -23.45
C GLN A 396 9.22 22.95 -24.81
N GLU A 397 9.15 23.74 -25.88
CA GLU A 397 9.27 23.24 -27.25
C GLU A 397 10.74 22.93 -27.59
N PRO A 398 11.03 22.10 -28.62
CA PRO A 398 12.39 21.66 -28.91
C PRO A 398 13.41 22.81 -29.05
N LYS A 399 13.02 23.90 -29.72
CA LYS A 399 13.86 25.10 -29.88
C LYS A 399 14.14 25.81 -28.56
N ASP A 400 13.22 25.75 -27.61
CA ASP A 400 13.35 26.39 -26.32
C ASP A 400 14.30 25.63 -25.40
N ILE A 401 14.27 24.30 -25.47
CA ILE A 401 15.21 23.42 -24.80
C ILE A 401 16.65 23.76 -25.24
N GLU A 402 16.86 24.17 -26.49
CA GLU A 402 18.19 24.50 -26.99
C GLU A 402 18.89 25.66 -26.24
N THR A 403 18.10 26.51 -25.56
CA THR A 403 18.60 27.68 -24.82
C THR A 403 18.29 27.59 -23.32
N PHE A 404 17.65 26.51 -22.88
CA PHE A 404 17.19 26.38 -21.50
C PHE A 404 18.34 26.13 -20.53
N LYS A 405 18.25 26.78 -19.37
CA LYS A 405 19.20 26.69 -18.26
C LYS A 405 18.44 26.25 -17.01
N PHE A 406 18.91 25.20 -16.34
CA PHE A 406 18.23 24.67 -15.17
C PHE A 406 18.39 25.60 -13.95
N PRO A 407 17.41 25.63 -13.03
CA PRO A 407 17.55 26.31 -11.75
C PRO A 407 18.59 25.61 -10.86
N GLU A 408 19.26 26.38 -10.00
CA GLU A 408 20.21 25.85 -9.01
C GLU A 408 19.47 25.45 -7.74
N LEU A 409 19.19 24.16 -7.58
CA LEU A 409 18.30 23.66 -6.52
C LEU A 409 19.04 22.94 -5.37
N LEU A 410 20.24 22.41 -5.60
CA LEU A 410 21.00 21.67 -4.58
C LEU A 410 21.47 22.62 -3.47
N ASN A 411 21.35 22.18 -2.21
CA ASN A 411 21.68 22.95 -1.00
C ASN A 411 20.88 24.25 -0.82
N LYS A 412 19.85 24.50 -1.65
CA LYS A 412 18.90 25.62 -1.52
C LYS A 412 17.47 25.12 -1.34
N ASN A 413 17.08 24.15 -2.15
CA ASN A 413 15.76 23.51 -2.17
C ASN A 413 15.84 22.02 -1.84
N PHE A 414 16.86 21.36 -2.38
CA PHE A 414 17.13 19.93 -2.21
C PHE A 414 18.36 19.72 -1.33
N PHE A 415 18.21 18.95 -0.26
CA PHE A 415 19.24 18.78 0.75
C PHE A 415 19.59 17.31 0.93
N ARG A 416 20.88 17.00 0.76
CA ARG A 416 21.43 15.70 1.12
C ARG A 416 21.66 15.65 2.64
N SER A 417 20.68 15.18 3.40
CA SER A 417 20.76 15.13 4.85
C SER A 417 19.80 14.10 5.45
N ASP A 418 20.13 13.58 6.62
CA ASP A 418 19.16 12.82 7.41
C ASP A 418 18.11 13.79 7.95
N PHE A 419 16.83 13.57 7.62
CA PHE A 419 15.74 14.41 8.10
C PHE A 419 15.74 14.55 9.62
N PHE A 420 16.28 13.59 10.37
CA PHE A 420 16.36 13.63 11.82
C PHE A 420 17.60 14.34 12.40
N ASP A 421 18.55 14.76 11.58
CA ASP A 421 19.66 15.60 12.01
C ASP A 421 19.12 16.97 12.45
N GLN A 422 19.25 17.30 13.73
CA GLN A 422 18.76 18.55 14.31
C GLN A 422 19.74 19.71 14.11
N ASP A 423 21.00 19.41 13.75
CA ASP A 423 22.09 20.37 13.60
C ASP A 423 22.41 20.68 12.12
N ALA A 424 21.87 19.89 11.19
CA ALA A 424 22.05 20.12 9.76
C ALA A 424 21.57 21.50 9.27
N ASP A 425 22.33 22.11 8.35
CA ASP A 425 22.11 23.47 7.84
C ASP A 425 20.73 23.69 7.21
N PHE A 426 20.13 22.64 6.63
CA PHE A 426 18.79 22.74 6.05
C PHE A 426 17.74 23.22 7.07
N ASN A 427 17.93 22.93 8.36
CA ASN A 427 17.01 23.35 9.41
C ASN A 427 16.89 24.88 9.47
N ALA A 428 17.99 25.61 9.28
CA ALA A 428 18.00 27.07 9.31
C ALA A 428 17.33 27.70 8.09
N ILE A 429 17.29 26.98 6.97
CA ILE A 429 16.66 27.41 5.72
C ILE A 429 15.17 27.07 5.74
N ILE A 430 14.84 25.79 5.94
CA ILE A 430 13.48 25.25 5.82
C ILE A 430 12.55 25.81 6.91
N LYS A 431 13.02 26.05 8.14
CA LYS A 431 12.18 26.63 9.21
C LYS A 431 11.70 28.06 8.94
N LYS A 432 12.32 28.77 7.98
CA LYS A 432 11.88 30.11 7.56
C LYS A 432 10.78 30.08 6.50
N ILE A 433 10.44 28.89 6.01
CA ILE A 433 9.49 28.71 4.92
C ILE A 433 8.14 28.31 5.51
N ASN A 434 7.10 29.05 5.13
CA ASN A 434 5.73 28.68 5.44
C ASN A 434 5.22 27.71 4.36
N PHE A 435 5.26 26.41 4.65
CA PHE A 435 4.75 25.40 3.75
C PHE A 435 3.23 25.37 3.72
N ASN A 436 2.64 25.25 2.53
CA ASN A 436 1.25 24.84 2.38
C ASN A 436 1.12 23.35 2.67
N PHE A 437 2.06 22.55 2.15
CA PHE A 437 1.99 21.10 2.22
C PHE A 437 3.30 20.43 2.65
N ILE A 438 3.20 19.35 3.42
CA ILE A 438 4.27 18.37 3.63
C ILE A 438 3.77 17.01 3.15
N LEU A 439 4.31 16.54 2.02
CA LEU A 439 3.85 15.33 1.32
C LEU A 439 5.01 14.34 1.18
N GLY A 440 4.76 13.04 1.21
CA GLY A 440 5.85 12.07 1.00
C GLY A 440 5.54 10.63 1.40
N ASN A 441 6.50 9.75 1.11
CA ASN A 441 6.51 8.34 1.55
C ASN A 441 7.76 8.06 2.39
N PRO A 442 7.72 8.32 3.71
CA PRO A 442 8.82 7.99 4.61
C PRO A 442 9.21 6.51 4.58
N PRO A 443 10.46 6.14 4.90
CA PRO A 443 10.86 4.74 5.03
C PRO A 443 10.08 4.01 6.14
N TRP A 444 9.77 2.73 5.93
CA TRP A 444 8.95 1.91 6.84
C TRP A 444 9.76 0.98 7.75
N LYS A 445 11.09 1.06 7.70
CA LYS A 445 11.98 0.17 8.46
C LYS A 445 11.68 0.24 9.96
N ARG A 446 11.51 -0.93 10.58
CA ARG A 446 11.66 -1.10 12.03
C ARG A 446 13.15 -1.06 12.33
N GLY A 447 13.61 -0.09 13.10
CA GLY A 447 15.02 0.00 13.49
C GLY A 447 15.50 -1.32 14.09
N SER A 448 16.76 -1.70 13.83
CA SER A 448 17.36 -2.87 14.50
C SER A 448 17.15 -2.78 16.01
N LYS A 449 16.92 -3.93 16.67
CA LYS A 449 16.80 -3.98 18.14
C LYS A 449 18.03 -3.39 18.83
N GLU A 450 19.16 -3.28 18.14
CA GLU A 450 20.43 -2.75 18.64
C GLU A 450 20.81 -1.42 17.99
N ASP A 451 21.46 -0.56 18.79
CA ASP A 451 22.30 0.53 18.30
C ASP A 451 23.31 -0.02 17.28
N SER A 452 23.75 0.77 16.29
CA SER A 452 24.71 0.25 15.30
C SER A 452 26.10 0.19 15.91
N TYR A 453 26.69 -1.01 15.97
CA TYR A 453 28.06 -1.21 16.42
C TYR A 453 29.01 -0.31 15.62
N LEU A 454 29.81 0.46 16.32
CA LEU A 454 30.86 1.28 15.74
C LEU A 454 32.18 0.52 15.80
N PHE A 455 32.71 0.33 17.01
CA PHE A 455 33.98 -0.34 17.29
C PHE A 455 34.01 -0.82 18.74
N SER A 456 34.93 -1.73 19.06
CA SER A 456 35.23 -2.22 20.39
C SER A 456 36.17 -1.24 21.07
N TRP A 457 35.72 -0.61 22.16
CA TRP A 457 36.54 0.28 22.96
C TRP A 457 37.79 -0.44 23.45
N ASP A 458 37.64 -1.70 23.88
CA ASP A 458 38.71 -2.48 24.47
C ASP A 458 39.77 -2.93 23.45
N ASP A 459 39.37 -3.11 22.18
CA ASP A 459 40.25 -3.56 21.11
C ASP A 459 40.89 -2.41 20.30
N VAL A 460 40.73 -1.16 20.74
CA VAL A 460 41.47 0.00 20.21
C VAL A 460 42.62 0.33 21.19
N PRO A 461 43.87 0.53 20.74
CA PRO A 461 44.32 0.73 19.35
C PRO A 461 44.71 -0.55 18.57
N GLU A 462 44.28 -1.73 19.02
CA GLU A 462 44.64 -3.01 18.40
C GLU A 462 43.72 -3.39 17.22
N SER A 463 42.98 -4.50 17.32
CA SER A 463 42.28 -5.12 16.19
C SER A 463 41.12 -4.30 15.62
N ASP A 464 40.59 -3.33 16.37
CA ASP A 464 39.44 -2.51 15.94
C ASP A 464 39.81 -1.07 15.55
N SER A 465 41.10 -0.74 15.48
CA SER A 465 41.57 0.56 15.01
C SER A 465 41.10 0.89 13.60
N GLU A 466 41.13 -0.08 12.67
CA GLU A 466 40.63 0.12 11.31
C GLU A 466 39.15 0.45 11.29
N GLN A 467 38.37 -0.22 12.15
CA GLN A 467 36.94 -0.02 12.27
C GLN A 467 36.60 1.36 12.88
N LEU A 468 37.37 1.82 13.88
CA LEU A 468 37.29 3.18 14.42
C LEU A 468 37.60 4.24 13.35
N LEU A 469 38.67 4.05 12.56
CA LEU A 469 39.02 4.98 11.48
C LEU A 469 37.98 4.97 10.36
N LYS A 470 37.44 3.80 10.03
CA LYS A 470 36.34 3.66 9.07
C LYS A 470 35.11 4.44 9.54
N PHE A 471 34.73 4.31 10.81
CA PHE A 471 33.64 5.10 11.40
C PHE A 471 33.90 6.62 11.26
N LEU A 472 35.11 7.11 11.59
CA LEU A 472 35.42 8.54 11.47
C LEU A 472 35.33 9.04 10.02
N ASN A 473 35.80 8.25 9.06
CA ASN A 473 35.77 8.58 7.63
C ASN A 473 34.36 8.47 7.03
N ASP A 474 33.66 7.38 7.32
CA ASP A 474 32.39 7.05 6.66
C ASP A 474 31.22 7.78 7.29
N ASP A 475 31.15 7.84 8.63
CA ASP A 475 30.02 8.43 9.35
C ASP A 475 30.21 9.91 9.68
N LEU A 476 31.41 10.31 10.12
CA LEU A 476 31.67 11.70 10.50
C LEU A 476 32.34 12.53 9.40
N LYS A 477 32.75 11.88 8.29
CA LYS A 477 33.46 12.51 7.17
C LYS A 477 34.76 13.22 7.60
N ILE A 478 35.40 12.74 8.66
CA ILE A 478 36.66 13.28 9.16
C ILE A 478 37.81 12.51 8.50
N GLY A 479 38.32 13.06 7.41
CA GLY A 479 39.42 12.47 6.63
C GLY A 479 40.78 12.68 7.29
N LEU A 480 41.21 11.77 8.16
CA LEU A 480 42.55 11.84 8.80
C LEU A 480 43.71 11.41 7.88
N GLY A 481 43.49 11.23 6.57
CA GLY A 481 44.49 10.70 5.63
C GLY A 481 45.06 9.32 6.03
N GLU A 482 46.16 8.90 5.42
CA GLU A 482 46.78 7.58 5.70
C GLU A 482 47.54 7.55 7.03
N ASN A 483 47.35 6.50 7.84
CA ASN A 483 48.09 6.19 9.09
C ASN A 483 48.08 7.26 10.21
N PRO A 484 46.92 7.69 10.74
CA PRO A 484 46.87 8.52 11.95
C PRO A 484 47.34 7.75 13.20
N LYS A 485 47.94 8.46 14.16
CA LYS A 485 48.37 7.86 15.44
C LYS A 485 47.18 7.73 16.38
N ILE A 486 46.88 6.52 16.84
CA ILE A 486 45.80 6.22 17.79
C ILE A 486 46.44 5.80 19.11
N GLU A 487 46.09 6.47 20.20
CA GLU A 487 46.60 6.20 21.55
C GLU A 487 45.44 6.10 22.54
N LYS A 488 45.53 5.16 23.47
CA LYS A 488 44.58 5.02 24.58
C LYS A 488 45.28 5.42 25.87
N SER A 489 44.62 6.18 26.74
CA SER A 489 45.22 6.64 28.00
C SER A 489 45.48 5.49 28.97
N ASP A 490 46.40 5.70 29.91
CA ASP A 490 46.81 4.68 30.90
C ASP A 490 45.66 4.19 31.79
N ASP A 491 44.67 5.05 32.05
CA ASP A 491 43.43 4.72 32.79
C ASP A 491 42.38 4.01 31.92
N GLY A 492 42.63 3.89 30.62
CA GLY A 492 41.73 3.32 29.62
C GLY A 492 40.47 4.14 29.36
N GLU A 493 40.37 5.36 29.88
CA GLU A 493 39.16 6.20 29.83
C GLU A 493 39.13 7.16 28.65
N SER A 494 40.22 7.30 27.89
CA SER A 494 40.24 8.12 26.68
C SER A 494 41.00 7.48 25.53
N ILE A 495 40.55 7.76 24.31
CA ILE A 495 41.24 7.38 23.07
C ILE A 495 41.50 8.69 22.31
N SER A 496 42.77 9.01 22.08
CA SER A 496 43.19 10.16 21.29
C SER A 496 43.64 9.71 19.91
N ILE A 497 43.22 10.45 18.89
CA ILE A 497 43.65 10.24 17.51
C ILE A 497 44.27 11.54 17.03
N THR A 498 45.54 11.46 16.63
CA THR A 498 46.34 12.64 16.26
C THR A 498 47.01 12.43 14.93
N LYS A 499 46.93 13.45 14.08
CA LYS A 499 47.78 13.57 12.90
C LYS A 499 48.01 15.04 12.60
N ASP A 500 49.27 15.43 12.45
CA ASP A 500 49.69 16.81 12.28
C ASP A 500 49.09 17.75 13.36
N SER A 501 48.33 18.77 12.96
CA SER A 501 47.64 19.71 13.88
C SER A 501 46.27 19.23 14.38
N ASP A 502 45.73 18.17 13.80
CA ASP A 502 44.38 17.71 14.09
C ASP A 502 44.38 16.68 15.22
N LYS A 503 43.56 16.94 16.24
CA LYS A 503 43.38 16.05 17.41
C LYS A 503 41.91 15.79 17.68
N LEU A 504 41.59 14.51 17.79
CA LEU A 504 40.29 13.99 18.21
C LEU A 504 40.47 13.26 19.53
N THR A 505 39.51 13.36 20.44
CA THR A 505 39.58 12.67 21.72
C THR A 505 38.24 12.09 22.10
N PHE A 506 38.16 10.77 22.18
CA PHE A 506 37.04 10.08 22.81
C PHE A 506 37.28 9.97 24.31
N LYS A 507 36.24 10.20 25.12
CA LYS A 507 36.24 10.06 26.58
C LYS A 507 35.10 9.17 27.03
N LEU A 508 35.41 8.10 27.76
CA LEU A 508 34.46 7.14 28.30
C LEU A 508 33.88 7.63 29.62
N ASN A 509 32.56 7.60 29.73
CA ASN A 509 31.83 7.78 30.98
C ASN A 509 31.17 6.45 31.37
N LYS A 510 31.85 5.68 32.22
CA LYS A 510 31.43 4.34 32.66
C LYS A 510 30.09 4.35 33.39
N GLU A 511 29.82 5.37 34.21
CA GLU A 511 28.57 5.49 34.98
C GLU A 511 27.35 5.69 34.07
N LYS A 512 27.48 6.57 33.07
CA LYS A 512 26.40 6.88 32.13
C LYS A 512 26.30 5.88 30.99
N LYS A 513 27.27 4.95 30.87
CA LYS A 513 27.43 4.02 29.76
C LYS A 513 27.50 4.75 28.41
N LYS A 514 28.36 5.75 28.33
CA LYS A 514 28.52 6.60 27.13
C LYS A 514 29.96 6.94 26.82
N VAL A 515 30.22 7.33 25.58
CA VAL A 515 31.49 7.88 25.12
C VAL A 515 31.26 9.23 24.45
N ASN A 516 32.04 10.24 24.81
CA ASN A 516 32.01 11.56 24.17
C ASN A 516 33.22 11.73 23.26
N LEU A 517 33.00 12.08 21.99
CA LEU A 517 34.05 12.53 21.07
C LEU A 517 34.13 14.06 21.11
N GLU A 518 35.33 14.57 21.36
CA GLU A 518 35.70 15.97 21.27
C GLU A 518 36.64 16.17 20.07
N ILE A 519 36.33 17.13 19.21
CA ILE A 519 37.12 17.49 18.04
C ILE A 519 37.70 18.88 18.27
N VAL A 520 39.03 19.04 18.18
CA VAL A 520 39.66 20.36 18.32
C VAL A 520 39.22 21.25 17.16
N GLY A 521 38.50 22.34 17.47
CA GLY A 521 37.91 23.24 16.47
C GLY A 521 36.59 22.78 15.86
N GLY A 522 36.04 21.63 16.29
CA GLY A 522 34.79 21.04 15.78
C GLY A 522 33.72 20.83 16.86
N GLY A 523 32.67 20.08 16.52
CA GLY A 523 31.58 19.71 17.44
C GLY A 523 31.93 18.58 18.40
N SER A 524 31.05 18.34 19.39
CA SER A 524 31.13 17.21 20.32
C SER A 524 30.04 16.17 20.04
N TYR A 525 30.37 14.89 20.01
CA TYR A 525 29.41 13.80 19.74
C TYR A 525 29.33 12.85 20.92
N GLU A 526 28.16 12.24 21.16
CA GLU A 526 27.94 11.30 22.26
C GLU A 526 27.45 9.95 21.71
N TYR A 527 28.08 8.86 22.15
CA TYR A 527 27.82 7.48 21.75
C TYR A 527 27.47 6.63 22.96
N SER A 528 26.76 5.53 22.74
CA SER A 528 26.42 4.57 23.80
C SER A 528 27.51 3.51 23.92
N SER A 529 27.76 3.02 25.14
CA SER A 529 28.71 1.93 25.38
C SER A 529 28.00 0.73 26.03
N LYS A 530 28.25 -0.50 25.56
CA LYS A 530 27.70 -1.74 26.14
C LYS A 530 28.79 -2.78 26.29
N LYS A 531 28.69 -3.61 27.33
CA LYS A 531 29.61 -4.73 27.53
C LYS A 531 29.00 -6.00 26.94
N GLU A 532 29.63 -6.59 25.95
CA GLU A 532 29.21 -7.81 25.26
C GLU A 532 30.41 -8.75 25.10
N ASN A 533 30.27 -10.03 25.42
CA ASN A 533 31.37 -11.01 25.42
C ASN A 533 32.61 -10.53 26.18
N ASP A 534 32.39 -9.95 27.36
CA ASP A 534 33.40 -9.33 28.22
C ASP A 534 34.16 -8.10 27.67
N LYS A 535 33.82 -7.62 26.47
CA LYS A 535 34.41 -6.42 25.86
C LYS A 535 33.44 -5.24 25.87
N LEU A 536 33.96 -4.05 26.09
CA LEU A 536 33.21 -2.80 25.97
C LEU A 536 33.16 -2.36 24.51
N ASN A 537 31.96 -2.29 23.97
CA ASN A 537 31.67 -1.93 22.58
C ASN A 537 30.92 -0.59 22.51
N ILE A 538 31.20 0.19 21.48
CA ILE A 538 30.61 1.51 21.25
C ILE A 538 29.59 1.44 20.12
N TYR A 539 28.44 2.08 20.31
CA TYR A 539 27.34 2.06 19.36
C TYR A 539 26.75 3.45 19.13
N LYS A 540 26.26 3.67 17.91
CA LYS A 540 25.54 4.87 17.48
C LYS A 540 24.03 4.65 17.59
N THR A 541 23.37 5.53 18.33
CA THR A 541 21.91 5.59 18.39
C THR A 541 21.38 6.29 17.13
N PRO A 542 20.39 5.72 16.42
CA PRO A 542 19.77 6.36 15.26
C PRO A 542 19.20 7.76 15.57
N LEU A 543 19.41 8.72 14.66
CA LEU A 543 19.01 10.13 14.86
C LEU A 543 17.52 10.30 15.13
N PHE A 544 16.65 9.48 14.53
CA PHE A 544 15.21 9.55 14.79
C PHE A 544 14.84 9.15 16.24
N LEU A 545 15.54 8.19 16.83
CA LEU A 545 15.34 7.82 18.24
C LEU A 545 15.87 8.91 19.17
N GLN A 546 17.00 9.52 18.80
CA GLN A 546 17.56 10.66 19.53
C GLN A 546 16.59 11.86 19.49
N TYR A 547 15.99 12.14 18.32
CA TYR A 547 14.97 13.16 18.16
C TYR A 547 13.77 12.94 19.11
N ILE A 548 13.20 11.73 19.15
CA ILE A 548 12.08 11.41 20.05
C ILE A 548 12.49 11.60 21.52
N LYS A 549 13.69 11.17 21.90
CA LYS A 549 14.22 11.34 23.27
C LYS A 549 14.40 12.81 23.64
N ASP A 550 14.94 13.63 22.74
CA ASP A 550 15.16 15.05 23.01
C ASP A 550 13.86 15.85 23.03
N ARG A 551 12.92 15.53 22.13
CA ARG A 551 11.58 16.10 22.14
C ARG A 551 10.83 15.73 23.42
N LYS A 552 10.92 14.47 23.88
CA LYS A 552 10.36 14.02 25.16
C LYS A 552 10.88 14.86 26.33
N LYS A 553 12.18 15.11 26.41
CA LYS A 553 12.76 15.99 27.45
C LYS A 553 12.26 17.44 27.36
N LYS A 554 12.09 17.97 26.14
CA LYS A 554 11.58 19.34 25.92
C LYS A 554 10.11 19.48 26.36
N GLU A 555 9.31 18.45 26.14
CA GLU A 555 7.86 18.44 26.46
C GLU A 555 7.57 18.08 27.93
N LEU A 556 8.36 17.21 28.56
CA LEU A 556 8.21 16.86 29.99
C LEU A 556 8.31 18.05 30.93
N LYS A 557 9.00 19.12 30.51
CA LYS A 557 9.08 20.37 31.27
C LYS A 557 7.76 21.17 31.27
N LYS A 558 6.72 20.74 30.54
CA LYS A 558 5.54 21.56 30.21
C LYS A 558 4.18 21.03 30.67
N SER A 559 3.98 19.75 31.05
CA SER A 559 2.67 19.25 31.55
C SER A 559 2.69 17.78 32.03
N ASP A 560 1.99 17.47 33.13
CA ASP A 560 1.81 16.12 33.69
C ASP A 560 0.56 15.36 33.15
N ARG A 561 -0.26 15.96 32.26
CA ARG A 561 -1.58 15.39 31.89
C ARG A 561 -1.77 14.96 30.43
N LYS A 562 -0.79 15.14 29.55
CA LYS A 562 -0.87 14.70 28.14
C LYS A 562 -0.09 13.40 27.91
N PRO A 563 -0.48 12.54 26.95
CA PRO A 563 0.35 11.42 26.54
C PRO A 563 1.75 11.92 26.17
N GLN A 564 2.78 11.14 26.49
CA GLN A 564 4.17 11.49 26.18
C GLN A 564 4.52 11.09 24.76
N ILE A 565 5.37 11.89 24.10
CA ILE A 565 5.89 11.51 22.79
C ILE A 565 6.61 10.17 22.86
N THR A 566 6.23 9.27 21.96
CA THR A 566 6.80 7.93 21.85
C THR A 566 6.59 7.42 20.44
N ILE A 567 7.37 6.41 20.07
CA ILE A 567 7.15 5.58 18.89
C ILE A 567 7.28 4.11 19.31
N SER A 568 6.65 3.24 18.56
CA SER A 568 6.60 1.80 18.84
C SER A 568 7.51 1.04 17.89
N ASN A 569 8.03 -0.11 18.34
CA ASN A 569 8.86 -1.02 17.54
C ASN A 569 10.03 -0.34 16.80
N LYS A 570 10.49 0.82 17.28
CA LYS A 570 11.46 1.69 16.59
C LYS A 570 11.08 1.98 15.13
N GLU A 571 9.80 2.15 14.84
CA GLU A 571 9.29 2.45 13.50
C GLU A 571 9.58 3.91 13.12
N ILE A 572 10.44 4.10 12.13
CA ILE A 572 10.92 5.44 11.73
C ILE A 572 9.80 6.29 11.09
N ALA A 573 8.86 5.67 10.36
CA ALA A 573 7.70 6.36 9.78
C ALA A 573 6.86 7.10 10.85
N GLN A 574 6.72 6.51 12.04
CA GLN A 574 6.06 7.16 13.18
C GLN A 574 6.82 8.43 13.59
N ALA A 575 8.15 8.41 13.61
CA ALA A 575 8.94 9.58 13.94
C ALA A 575 8.83 10.68 12.87
N PHE A 576 8.68 10.33 11.58
CA PHE A 576 8.48 11.29 10.49
C PHE A 576 7.16 12.04 10.67
N LEU A 577 6.05 11.32 10.94
CA LEU A 577 4.75 11.92 11.26
C LEU A 577 4.89 13.00 12.34
N LEU A 578 5.63 12.70 13.40
CA LEU A 578 5.79 13.62 14.52
C LEU A 578 6.71 14.80 14.21
N ARG A 579 7.84 14.58 13.52
CA ARG A 579 8.81 15.64 13.22
C ARG A 579 8.30 16.66 12.21
N THR A 580 7.30 16.32 11.37
CA THR A 580 6.66 17.30 10.49
C THR A 580 6.25 18.58 11.22
N SER A 581 5.81 18.49 12.49
CA SER A 581 5.38 19.67 13.27
C SER A 581 6.47 20.73 13.48
N ASP A 582 7.74 20.37 13.31
CA ASP A 582 8.85 21.32 13.45
C ASP A 582 8.94 22.29 12.26
N PHE A 583 8.23 21.99 11.17
CA PHE A 583 8.23 22.73 9.91
C PHE A 583 6.83 23.15 9.46
N THR A 584 5.81 23.06 10.32
CA THR A 584 4.44 23.47 10.00
C THR A 584 4.16 24.89 10.47
N GLY A 585 3.22 25.58 9.79
CA GLY A 585 2.43 26.73 10.24
C GLY A 585 1.01 26.31 10.65
N GLU A 586 0.09 27.25 10.82
CA GLU A 586 -1.33 26.97 11.14
C GLU A 586 -2.10 26.38 9.93
N GLN A 587 -1.78 26.86 8.73
CA GLN A 587 -2.41 26.46 7.48
C GLN A 587 -1.72 25.29 6.80
N THR A 588 -0.56 24.83 7.31
CA THR A 588 0.14 23.69 6.73
C THR A 588 -0.69 22.42 6.91
N ARG A 589 -0.86 21.67 5.83
CA ARG A 589 -1.47 20.35 5.83
C ARG A 589 -0.44 19.30 5.44
N CYS A 590 -0.46 18.16 6.10
CA CYS A 590 0.48 17.07 5.84
C CYS A 590 -0.27 15.89 5.23
N ALA A 591 0.35 15.16 4.30
CA ALA A 591 -0.15 13.88 3.82
C ALA A 591 1.03 12.91 3.65
N LEU A 592 1.15 11.93 4.55
CA LEU A 592 2.26 10.96 4.52
C LEU A 592 1.74 9.53 4.36
N ILE A 593 2.45 8.75 3.55
CA ILE A 593 2.21 7.31 3.40
C ILE A 593 2.97 6.58 4.50
N VAL A 594 2.27 5.76 5.27
CA VAL A 594 2.83 4.98 6.39
C VAL A 594 2.37 3.53 6.32
N THR A 595 2.98 2.66 7.11
CA THR A 595 2.45 1.30 7.26
C THR A 595 1.07 1.36 7.93
N SER A 596 0.10 0.58 7.45
CA SER A 596 -1.24 0.52 8.05
C SER A 596 -1.18 0.05 9.52
N LYS A 597 -0.15 -0.75 9.87
CA LYS A 597 0.13 -1.19 11.24
C LYS A 597 0.31 -0.02 12.22
N THR A 598 0.69 1.17 11.76
CA THR A 598 0.70 2.41 12.57
C THR A 598 -0.64 2.62 13.31
N LEU A 599 -1.76 2.22 12.69
CA LEU A 599 -3.11 2.47 13.19
C LEU A 599 -3.65 1.43 14.18
N TYR A 600 -3.13 0.21 14.24
CA TYR A 600 -3.70 -0.84 15.11
C TYR A 600 -2.69 -1.88 15.62
N ASN A 601 -1.38 -1.67 15.44
CA ASN A 601 -0.37 -2.48 16.12
C ASN A 601 -0.54 -2.38 17.64
N LEU A 602 -0.55 -3.53 18.32
CA LEU A 602 -0.77 -3.64 19.76
C LEU A 602 0.26 -2.82 20.57
N ASN A 603 1.52 -2.80 20.12
CA ASN A 603 2.60 -2.04 20.77
C ASN A 603 2.56 -0.53 20.47
N ALA A 604 1.68 -0.07 19.56
CA ALA A 604 1.63 1.31 19.08
C ALA A 604 0.54 2.17 19.73
N LYS A 605 -0.18 1.64 20.72
CA LYS A 605 -1.25 2.36 21.42
C LYS A 605 -0.78 3.71 21.97
N ASP A 606 0.34 3.77 22.67
CA ASP A 606 0.84 5.02 23.27
C ASP A 606 1.23 6.05 22.20
N PHE A 607 1.80 5.61 21.06
CA PHE A 607 2.06 6.47 19.92
C PHE A 607 0.76 7.05 19.36
N ARG A 608 -0.27 6.22 19.15
CA ARG A 608 -1.58 6.67 18.65
C ARG A 608 -2.24 7.64 19.62
N GLN A 609 -2.16 7.38 20.92
CA GLN A 609 -2.66 8.31 21.93
C GLN A 609 -1.94 9.65 21.87
N TYR A 610 -0.61 9.66 21.74
CA TYR A 610 0.14 10.91 21.53
C TYR A 610 -0.26 11.63 20.24
N LEU A 611 -0.35 10.91 19.12
CA LEU A 611 -0.75 11.46 17.82
C LEU A 611 -2.14 12.09 17.90
N LEU A 612 -3.14 11.37 18.42
CA LEU A 612 -4.53 11.83 18.49
C LEU A 612 -4.75 13.00 19.45
N HIS A 613 -3.86 13.25 20.42
CA HIS A 613 -3.97 14.41 21.31
C HIS A 613 -3.23 15.65 20.80
N ASN A 614 -2.31 15.49 19.84
CA ASN A 614 -1.43 16.56 19.39
C ASN A 614 -1.58 16.90 17.90
N TYR A 615 -2.33 16.10 17.14
CA TYR A 615 -2.57 16.30 15.71
C TYR A 615 -4.05 16.10 15.41
N PHE A 616 -4.59 16.99 14.58
CA PHE A 616 -5.86 16.77 13.92
C PHE A 616 -5.62 15.79 12.77
N ILE A 617 -6.37 14.70 12.75
CA ILE A 617 -6.38 13.77 11.61
C ILE A 617 -7.55 14.18 10.72
N ASP A 618 -7.27 14.60 9.50
CA ASP A 618 -8.31 15.07 8.57
C ASP A 618 -8.92 13.86 7.85
N LYS A 619 -8.05 12.98 7.35
CA LYS A 619 -8.43 11.83 6.55
C LYS A 619 -7.44 10.67 6.68
N VAL A 620 -7.97 9.46 6.60
CA VAL A 620 -7.19 8.22 6.49
C VAL A 620 -7.65 7.47 5.24
N PHE A 621 -6.72 7.16 4.34
CA PHE A 621 -6.96 6.31 3.17
C PHE A 621 -6.22 4.99 3.33
N GLU A 622 -6.96 3.92 3.62
CA GLU A 622 -6.46 2.60 3.97
C GLU A 622 -6.40 1.68 2.74
N LEU A 623 -5.21 1.13 2.48
CA LEU A 623 -4.92 0.26 1.33
C LEU A 623 -4.59 -1.18 1.75
N ALA A 624 -4.57 -1.51 3.05
CA ALA A 624 -4.33 -2.88 3.52
C ALA A 624 -5.18 -3.97 2.85
N PRO A 625 -6.49 -3.76 2.56
CA PRO A 625 -7.30 -4.78 1.90
C PRO A 625 -6.85 -5.08 0.46
N VAL A 626 -6.17 -4.14 -0.19
CA VAL A 626 -5.65 -4.25 -1.55
C VAL A 626 -4.12 -4.29 -1.60
N ARG A 627 -3.45 -4.60 -0.48
CA ARG A 627 -1.98 -4.59 -0.37
C ARG A 627 -1.28 -5.36 -1.50
N ARG A 628 -1.84 -6.52 -1.86
CA ARG A 628 -1.34 -7.41 -2.92
C ARG A 628 -1.45 -6.83 -4.32
N GLU A 629 -2.14 -5.70 -4.50
CA GLU A 629 -2.39 -5.00 -5.76
C GLU A 629 -1.77 -3.59 -5.78
N VAL A 630 -1.30 -3.07 -4.64
CA VAL A 630 -0.70 -1.73 -4.54
C VAL A 630 0.79 -1.79 -4.83
N PHE A 631 1.49 -2.78 -4.28
CA PHE A 631 2.95 -2.95 -4.40
C PHE A 631 3.31 -4.26 -5.10
N ASP A 632 2.72 -4.49 -6.29
CA ASP A 632 2.72 -5.71 -7.12
C ASP A 632 4.09 -6.37 -7.45
N LYS A 633 5.22 -5.91 -6.89
CA LYS A 633 6.57 -6.30 -7.35
C LYS A 633 7.61 -6.58 -6.27
N SER A 634 7.24 -6.66 -4.99
CA SER A 634 8.15 -7.31 -4.05
C SER A 634 8.02 -8.82 -4.26
N ASN A 635 9.08 -9.50 -4.72
CA ASN A 635 9.24 -10.96 -4.57
C ASN A 635 9.27 -11.40 -3.07
N ASP A 636 8.89 -10.51 -2.16
CA ASP A 636 8.80 -10.69 -0.73
C ASP A 636 7.37 -11.12 -0.36
N PRO A 637 7.19 -12.30 0.27
CA PRO A 637 5.88 -12.73 0.80
C PRO A 637 5.30 -11.80 1.88
N SER A 638 6.07 -10.84 2.41
CA SER A 638 5.62 -9.80 3.34
C SER A 638 5.36 -8.46 2.64
N ILE A 639 4.25 -8.38 1.91
CA ILE A 639 3.78 -7.11 1.36
C ILE A 639 3.31 -6.22 2.53
N ALA A 640 4.09 -5.20 2.85
CA ALA A 640 3.77 -4.23 3.89
C ALA A 640 2.50 -3.45 3.47
N PRO A 641 1.42 -3.49 4.27
CA PRO A 641 0.19 -2.74 3.97
C PRO A 641 0.41 -1.25 4.22
N ALA A 642 -0.15 -0.41 3.36
CA ALA A 642 0.00 1.05 3.43
C ALA A 642 -1.30 1.77 3.78
N ALA A 643 -1.17 2.89 4.47
CA ALA A 643 -2.22 3.86 4.69
C ALA A 643 -1.68 5.27 4.43
N VAL A 644 -2.52 6.17 3.93
CA VAL A 644 -2.22 7.60 3.82
C VAL A 644 -2.90 8.33 4.95
N LEU A 645 -2.13 9.11 5.72
CA LEU A 645 -2.66 9.98 6.75
C LEU A 645 -2.59 11.43 6.28
N PHE A 646 -3.74 12.08 6.20
CA PHE A 646 -3.86 13.52 6.04
C PHE A 646 -4.08 14.14 7.42
N PHE A 647 -3.23 15.08 7.82
CA PHE A 647 -3.22 15.58 9.18
C PHE A 647 -2.59 16.97 9.30
N HIS A 648 -2.79 17.62 10.44
CA HIS A 648 -2.06 18.84 10.78
C HIS A 648 -1.84 18.97 12.29
N TYR A 649 -0.83 19.74 12.68
CA TYR A 649 -0.43 19.87 14.07
C TYR A 649 -1.42 20.74 14.85
N ALA A 650 -1.92 20.24 15.98
CA ALA A 650 -2.98 20.91 16.75
C ALA A 650 -2.49 22.11 17.57
N ARG A 651 -1.18 22.28 17.78
CA ARG A 651 -0.58 23.42 18.52
C ARG A 651 -1.18 23.67 19.91
N GLY A 652 -1.72 22.63 20.54
CA GLY A 652 -2.35 22.71 21.85
C GLY A 652 -3.87 22.80 21.84
N GLU A 653 -4.51 22.97 20.68
CA GLU A 653 -5.95 22.89 20.51
C GLU A 653 -6.49 21.48 20.82
N SER A 654 -7.78 21.43 21.19
CA SER A 654 -8.43 20.16 21.49
C SER A 654 -8.86 19.47 20.21
N THR A 655 -8.39 18.24 20.02
CA THR A 655 -8.73 17.40 18.88
C THR A 655 -10.02 16.60 19.07
N HIS A 656 -10.67 16.66 20.24
CA HIS A 656 -11.75 15.75 20.62
C HIS A 656 -12.97 15.81 19.71
N LYS A 657 -13.33 17.01 19.22
CA LYS A 657 -14.48 17.23 18.35
C LYS A 657 -14.17 17.06 16.87
N ASN A 658 -12.91 16.82 16.52
CA ASN A 658 -12.49 16.66 15.14
C ASN A 658 -13.18 15.45 14.51
N VAL A 659 -13.61 15.58 13.26
CA VAL A 659 -14.23 14.50 12.49
C VAL A 659 -13.20 14.03 11.46
N ILE A 660 -12.92 12.73 11.47
CA ILE A 660 -11.96 12.08 10.58
C ILE A 660 -12.75 11.39 9.47
N GLU A 661 -12.36 11.63 8.22
CA GLU A 661 -12.79 10.83 7.08
C GLU A 661 -11.93 9.57 6.98
N HIS A 662 -12.50 8.38 7.18
CA HIS A 662 -11.80 7.11 7.02
C HIS A 662 -12.32 6.37 5.79
N ILE A 663 -11.42 6.08 4.86
CA ILE A 663 -11.73 5.45 3.58
C ILE A 663 -10.93 4.15 3.48
N ALA A 664 -11.58 3.01 3.24
CA ALA A 664 -10.91 1.72 3.05
C ALA A 664 -11.12 1.17 1.64
N LEU A 665 -10.09 1.17 0.81
CA LEU A 665 -10.17 0.63 -0.56
C LEU A 665 -10.27 -0.90 -0.52
N LYS A 666 -11.34 -1.44 -1.11
CA LYS A 666 -11.58 -2.89 -1.18
C LYS A 666 -11.15 -3.48 -2.53
N PRO A 667 -10.79 -4.78 -2.58
CA PRO A 667 -10.47 -5.46 -3.83
C PRO A 667 -11.57 -5.27 -4.86
N ASN A 668 -11.17 -4.75 -6.02
CA ASN A 668 -12.02 -4.60 -7.19
C ASN A 668 -11.17 -4.64 -8.46
N ARG A 669 -11.69 -5.26 -9.51
CA ARG A 669 -11.02 -5.53 -10.77
C ARG A 669 -10.48 -4.28 -11.48
N PHE A 670 -11.19 -3.15 -11.40
CA PHE A 670 -10.71 -1.88 -11.94
C PHE A 670 -9.46 -1.37 -11.23
N PHE A 671 -9.38 -1.58 -9.92
CA PHE A 671 -8.17 -1.27 -9.18
C PHE A 671 -7.06 -2.22 -9.60
N SER A 672 -7.31 -3.54 -9.63
CA SER A 672 -6.30 -4.53 -10.01
C SER A 672 -5.67 -4.26 -11.38
N LEU A 673 -6.49 -3.89 -12.38
CA LEU A 673 -6.06 -3.76 -13.78
C LEU A 673 -5.64 -2.33 -14.18
N PHE A 674 -6.34 -1.30 -13.68
CA PHE A 674 -6.17 0.08 -14.13
C PHE A 674 -5.76 1.04 -13.03
N LYS A 675 -5.63 0.55 -11.78
CA LYS A 675 -5.40 1.37 -10.59
C LYS A 675 -6.42 2.51 -10.46
N VAL A 676 -7.67 2.26 -10.87
CA VAL A 676 -8.81 3.18 -10.70
C VAL A 676 -9.51 2.84 -9.39
N PHE A 677 -9.72 3.84 -8.53
CA PHE A 677 -10.39 3.64 -7.25
C PHE A 677 -11.90 3.49 -7.45
N MET A 678 -12.43 2.40 -6.91
CA MET A 678 -13.85 2.09 -6.96
C MET A 678 -14.32 1.87 -5.54
N LEU A 679 -14.91 2.90 -4.94
CA LEU A 679 -15.43 2.82 -3.59
C LEU A 679 -16.94 2.57 -3.58
N GLN A 680 -17.36 1.81 -2.59
CA GLN A 680 -18.74 1.68 -2.20
C GLN A 680 -19.04 2.67 -1.08
N ARG A 681 -20.31 3.01 -0.88
CA ARG A 681 -20.70 3.97 0.16
C ARG A 681 -20.21 3.57 1.56
N ASN A 682 -20.21 2.27 1.86
CA ASN A 682 -19.76 1.71 3.14
C ASN A 682 -18.23 1.69 3.31
N ASP A 683 -17.46 1.97 2.24
CA ASP A 683 -16.01 2.08 2.32
C ASP A 683 -15.57 3.43 2.93
N TYR A 684 -16.42 4.46 2.82
CA TYR A 684 -16.23 5.79 3.41
C TYR A 684 -16.96 5.91 4.75
N LYS A 685 -16.27 6.39 5.79
CA LYS A 685 -16.81 6.52 7.15
C LYS A 685 -16.36 7.84 7.76
N GLN A 686 -17.22 8.43 8.56
CA GLN A 686 -16.85 9.58 9.40
C GLN A 686 -16.83 9.17 10.86
N VAL A 687 -15.74 9.50 11.56
CA VAL A 687 -15.56 9.17 12.97
C VAL A 687 -15.04 10.37 13.75
N VAL A 688 -15.68 10.67 14.87
CA VAL A 688 -15.18 11.69 15.79
C VAL A 688 -13.90 11.18 16.46
N GLN A 689 -12.83 11.96 16.40
CA GLN A 689 -11.50 11.59 16.87
C GLN A 689 -11.47 11.14 18.34
N SER A 690 -12.32 11.70 19.21
CA SER A 690 -12.46 11.23 20.60
C SER A 690 -12.92 9.77 20.73
N LYS A 691 -13.63 9.22 19.74
CA LYS A 691 -14.00 7.80 19.73
C LYS A 691 -12.78 6.90 19.55
N LEU A 692 -11.80 7.30 18.74
CA LEU A 692 -10.54 6.55 18.56
C LEU A 692 -9.63 6.67 19.78
N ILE A 693 -9.64 7.83 20.46
CA ILE A 693 -8.98 8.00 21.76
C ILE A 693 -9.56 7.01 22.78
N LYS A 694 -10.90 6.88 22.84
CA LYS A 694 -11.60 6.01 23.79
C LYS A 694 -11.53 4.53 23.44
N TYR A 695 -11.68 4.20 22.16
CA TYR A 695 -11.77 2.82 21.64
C TYR A 695 -10.65 2.60 20.63
N ASP A 696 -9.45 2.33 21.11
CA ASP A 696 -8.25 2.20 20.27
C ASP A 696 -8.38 1.09 19.20
N TRP A 697 -9.14 0.03 19.47
CA TRP A 697 -9.43 -1.05 18.52
C TRP A 697 -10.32 -0.64 17.33
N LEU A 698 -11.02 0.51 17.43
CA LEU A 698 -11.93 0.99 16.38
C LEU A 698 -11.18 1.28 15.07
N TRP A 699 -9.88 1.59 15.12
CA TRP A 699 -9.05 1.71 13.91
C TRP A 699 -9.18 0.50 13.00
N LYS A 700 -9.09 -0.71 13.56
CA LYS A 700 -9.20 -1.95 12.78
C LYS A 700 -10.63 -2.18 12.29
N THR A 701 -11.62 -1.89 13.11
CA THR A 701 -13.04 -2.04 12.74
C THR A 701 -13.42 -1.11 11.59
N LEU A 702 -12.88 0.11 11.53
CA LEU A 702 -13.14 1.04 10.43
C LEU A 702 -12.67 0.51 9.07
N VAL A 703 -11.69 -0.40 9.05
CA VAL A 703 -11.23 -1.06 7.83
C VAL A 703 -12.36 -1.89 7.24
N TYR A 704 -12.94 -2.85 7.97
CA TYR A 704 -13.88 -3.84 7.42
C TYR A 704 -15.33 -3.70 7.86
N GLY A 705 -15.56 -3.26 9.09
CA GLY A 705 -16.87 -3.12 9.70
C GLY A 705 -17.51 -1.77 9.46
N SER A 706 -18.79 -1.69 9.78
CA SER A 706 -19.70 -0.55 9.77
C SER A 706 -19.95 0.00 11.19
N TYR A 707 -20.92 0.92 11.33
CA TYR A 707 -21.38 1.34 12.65
C TYR A 707 -22.08 0.22 13.44
N LEU A 708 -22.74 -0.73 12.74
CA LEU A 708 -23.34 -1.91 13.37
C LEU A 708 -22.25 -2.79 13.99
N ASP A 709 -21.15 -3.02 13.26
CA ASP A 709 -20.00 -3.77 13.75
C ASP A 709 -19.35 -3.11 14.97
N PHE A 710 -19.20 -1.78 14.97
CA PHE A 710 -18.70 -1.07 16.14
C PHE A 710 -19.57 -1.32 17.38
N ASN A 711 -20.89 -1.24 17.24
CA ASN A 711 -21.80 -1.46 18.36
C ASN A 711 -21.75 -2.91 18.85
N PHE A 712 -21.69 -3.87 17.93
CA PHE A 712 -21.60 -5.29 18.26
C PHE A 712 -20.29 -5.64 18.96
N ILE A 713 -19.13 -5.22 18.43
CA ILE A 713 -17.83 -5.44 19.08
C ILE A 713 -17.76 -4.76 20.45
N ARG A 714 -18.32 -3.55 20.58
CA ARG A 714 -18.39 -2.86 21.87
C ARG A 714 -19.26 -3.63 22.88
N ARG A 715 -20.38 -4.21 22.45
CA ARG A 715 -21.25 -5.07 23.26
C ARG A 715 -20.49 -6.31 23.73
N LEU A 716 -19.88 -7.05 22.81
CA LEU A 716 -19.07 -8.23 23.12
C LEU A 716 -17.96 -7.95 24.15
N LYS A 717 -17.27 -6.81 24.01
CA LYS A 717 -16.20 -6.40 24.95
C LYS A 717 -16.70 -5.87 26.29
N GLY A 718 -17.96 -5.46 26.38
CA GLY A 718 -18.56 -4.88 27.61
C GLY A 718 -19.33 -5.90 28.45
N ASP A 719 -19.96 -6.88 27.79
CA ASP A 719 -20.97 -7.73 28.43
C ASP A 719 -20.44 -9.11 28.84
N TYR A 720 -19.29 -9.53 28.28
CA TYR A 720 -18.73 -10.86 28.50
C TYR A 720 -17.34 -10.80 29.12
N LYS A 721 -17.02 -11.78 29.96
CA LYS A 721 -15.65 -12.06 30.37
C LYS A 721 -14.85 -12.54 29.17
N THR A 722 -13.56 -12.27 29.17
CA THR A 722 -12.64 -12.70 28.11
C THR A 722 -12.03 -14.07 28.42
N ILE A 723 -11.58 -14.80 27.38
CA ILE A 723 -10.82 -16.05 27.57
C ILE A 723 -9.62 -15.82 28.50
N GLY A 724 -8.93 -14.69 28.35
CA GLY A 724 -7.80 -14.29 29.20
C GLY A 724 -8.15 -14.29 30.68
N GLU A 725 -9.27 -13.67 31.05
CA GLU A 725 -9.74 -13.63 32.45
C GLU A 725 -10.07 -15.03 33.01
N ILE A 726 -10.52 -15.97 32.16
CA ILE A 726 -10.79 -17.35 32.57
C ILE A 726 -9.50 -18.13 32.82
N ILE A 727 -8.47 -17.94 31.99
CA ILE A 727 -7.21 -18.68 32.06
C ILE A 727 -6.12 -17.98 32.88
N THR A 728 -6.45 -16.89 33.59
CA THR A 728 -5.48 -16.12 34.40
C THR A 728 -5.11 -16.82 35.71
N ASP A 729 -5.96 -17.71 36.25
CA ASP A 729 -5.66 -18.44 37.49
C ASP A 729 -4.55 -19.47 37.27
N LYS A 730 -3.37 -19.17 37.82
CA LYS A 730 -2.18 -20.02 37.72
C LYS A 730 -2.29 -21.34 38.47
N ASN A 731 -3.29 -21.51 39.34
CA ASN A 731 -3.57 -22.79 39.98
C ASN A 731 -4.28 -23.75 39.03
N ASP A 732 -5.01 -23.21 38.05
CA ASP A 732 -5.82 -23.98 37.12
C ASP A 732 -5.15 -24.13 35.75
N PHE A 733 -4.46 -23.09 35.29
CA PHE A 733 -3.91 -23.03 33.94
C PHE A 733 -2.46 -22.52 33.91
N LEU A 734 -1.67 -23.07 32.99
CA LEU A 734 -0.35 -22.58 32.62
C LEU A 734 -0.35 -22.26 31.12
N VAL A 735 -0.25 -20.97 30.78
CA VAL A 735 -0.31 -20.50 29.38
C VAL A 735 1.07 -20.03 28.93
N LYS A 736 1.71 -20.79 28.03
CA LYS A 736 3.05 -20.48 27.52
C LYS A 736 3.27 -20.97 26.09
N GLN A 737 4.14 -20.26 25.38
CA GLN A 737 4.68 -20.71 24.09
C GLN A 737 5.66 -21.86 24.27
N GLY A 738 5.77 -22.69 23.23
CA GLY A 738 6.75 -23.77 23.15
C GLY A 738 8.20 -23.29 22.96
N ILE A 739 9.06 -24.21 22.52
CA ILE A 739 10.51 -23.96 22.38
C ILE A 739 10.86 -23.07 21.17
N LYS A 740 11.90 -22.23 21.28
CA LYS A 740 12.55 -21.58 20.12
C LYS A 740 13.94 -22.17 19.94
N LEU A 741 14.21 -22.73 18.75
CA LEU A 741 15.52 -23.31 18.44
C LEU A 741 16.64 -22.26 18.56
N LYS A 742 16.37 -21.00 18.18
CA LYS A 742 17.30 -19.88 18.30
C LYS A 742 16.57 -18.66 18.88
N ASP A 743 17.21 -17.96 19.81
CA ASP A 743 16.72 -16.71 20.39
C ASP A 743 17.93 -15.88 20.86
N GLY A 744 18.42 -15.01 19.98
CA GLY A 744 19.70 -14.33 20.19
C GLY A 744 20.87 -15.31 20.27
N SER A 745 21.78 -15.08 21.22
CA SER A 745 22.93 -15.92 21.56
C SER A 745 22.67 -16.86 22.75
N ASN A 746 21.41 -16.98 23.20
CA ASN A 746 21.08 -17.86 24.31
C ASN A 746 21.23 -19.33 23.91
N GLU A 747 21.81 -20.13 24.80
CA GLU A 747 21.88 -21.59 24.68
C GLU A 747 21.39 -22.21 25.98
N ILE A 748 20.31 -23.00 25.88
CA ILE A 748 19.69 -23.70 27.00
C ILE A 748 19.76 -25.19 26.71
N ASP A 749 20.43 -25.93 27.59
CA ASP A 749 20.48 -27.40 27.54
C ASP A 749 19.07 -27.99 27.71
N VAL A 750 18.68 -28.84 26.76
CA VAL A 750 17.39 -29.55 26.72
C VAL A 750 17.57 -31.07 26.64
N THR A 751 18.74 -31.58 26.98
CA THR A 751 19.05 -33.02 26.94
C THR A 751 18.07 -33.83 27.80
N GLU A 752 17.51 -33.24 28.86
CA GLU A 752 16.50 -33.88 29.70
C GLU A 752 15.11 -34.07 29.07
N LEU A 753 14.91 -33.58 27.84
CA LEU A 753 13.71 -33.82 27.01
C LEU A 753 13.93 -34.95 25.98
N GLU A 754 15.13 -35.55 25.92
CA GLU A 754 15.41 -36.68 25.05
C GLU A 754 14.44 -37.84 25.31
N GLY A 755 13.89 -38.41 24.24
CA GLY A 755 12.89 -39.49 24.31
C GLY A 755 11.43 -39.03 24.49
N TRP A 756 11.17 -37.73 24.69
CA TRP A 756 9.79 -37.21 24.69
C TRP A 756 9.22 -37.18 23.27
N ASN A 757 7.88 -37.29 23.15
CA ASN A 757 7.24 -37.03 21.86
C ASN A 757 7.45 -35.56 21.48
N PHE A 758 7.60 -35.30 20.19
CA PHE A 758 7.73 -34.00 19.58
C PHE A 758 6.62 -33.81 18.54
N LEU A 759 5.89 -32.70 18.64
CA LEU A 759 4.79 -32.40 17.73
C LEU A 759 5.27 -31.64 16.49
N GLU A 760 5.10 -32.24 15.32
CA GLU A 760 5.37 -31.57 14.05
C GLU A 760 4.26 -30.58 13.66
N THR A 761 4.54 -29.29 13.81
CA THR A 761 3.56 -28.20 13.64
C THR A 761 2.94 -28.10 12.23
N ARG A 762 3.60 -28.66 11.20
CA ARG A 762 3.13 -28.57 9.80
C ARG A 762 1.89 -29.42 9.49
N ARG A 763 1.53 -30.39 10.33
CA ARG A 763 0.45 -31.36 10.06
C ARG A 763 -0.75 -31.28 11.02
N PHE A 764 -0.86 -30.19 11.77
CA PHE A 764 -1.89 -29.96 12.78
C PHE A 764 -3.15 -29.30 12.18
N ASP A 765 -4.34 -29.88 12.42
CA ASP A 765 -5.63 -29.41 11.91
C ASP A 765 -6.52 -28.87 13.05
N SER A 766 -7.53 -28.07 12.70
CA SER A 766 -8.54 -27.60 13.66
C SER A 766 -9.25 -28.79 14.31
N PHE A 767 -9.38 -28.73 15.63
CA PHE A 767 -9.98 -29.74 16.51
C PHE A 767 -9.24 -31.07 16.61
N PHE A 768 -8.20 -31.36 15.82
CA PHE A 768 -7.63 -32.70 15.80
C PHE A 768 -6.12 -32.72 15.55
N ILE A 769 -5.41 -33.52 16.35
CA ILE A 769 -3.99 -33.81 16.17
C ILE A 769 -3.83 -35.26 15.71
N PRO A 770 -3.50 -35.50 14.44
CA PRO A 770 -3.20 -36.84 13.93
C PRO A 770 -2.13 -37.57 14.76
N PRO A 771 -2.35 -38.85 15.15
CA PRO A 771 -1.36 -39.64 15.88
C PRO A 771 0.01 -39.79 15.20
N ASP A 772 0.07 -39.70 13.87
CA ASP A 772 1.31 -39.77 13.08
C ASP A 772 2.09 -38.44 13.03
N ASN A 773 1.61 -37.40 13.74
CA ASN A 773 2.34 -36.13 13.90
C ASN A 773 3.34 -36.12 15.06
N TYR A 774 3.32 -37.14 15.90
CA TYR A 774 4.24 -37.28 17.01
C TYR A 774 5.48 -38.04 16.53
N SER A 775 6.63 -37.39 16.56
CA SER A 775 7.93 -38.02 16.42
C SER A 775 8.62 -38.12 17.78
N ILE A 776 9.67 -38.93 17.91
CA ILE A 776 10.44 -39.01 19.16
C ILE A 776 11.57 -37.98 19.08
N TRP A 777 11.76 -37.21 20.15
CA TRP A 777 12.90 -36.31 20.30
C TRP A 777 14.19 -37.11 20.40
N LYS A 778 14.89 -37.25 19.27
CA LYS A 778 16.18 -37.95 19.17
C LYS A 778 17.33 -36.97 19.05
N LYS A 779 18.42 -37.27 19.76
CA LYS A 779 19.66 -36.45 19.81
C LYS A 779 20.31 -36.20 18.45
N ASP A 780 20.17 -37.13 17.51
CA ASP A 780 20.76 -37.02 16.17
C ASP A 780 19.90 -36.17 15.20
N GLU A 781 18.64 -35.90 15.55
CA GLU A 781 17.68 -35.17 14.71
C GLU A 781 17.36 -33.76 15.24
N PHE A 782 17.54 -33.51 16.55
CA PHE A 782 17.25 -32.24 17.22
C PHE A 782 18.43 -31.72 18.04
N PRO A 783 18.65 -30.39 18.11
CA PRO A 783 19.79 -29.83 18.82
C PRO A 783 19.69 -30.06 20.33
N SER A 784 20.82 -30.36 20.97
CA SER A 784 20.93 -30.51 22.43
C SER A 784 20.77 -29.20 23.20
N VAL A 785 20.81 -28.06 22.49
CA VAL A 785 20.57 -26.73 23.03
C VAL A 785 19.51 -25.99 22.22
N VAL A 786 18.73 -25.15 22.88
CA VAL A 786 17.74 -24.25 22.26
C VAL A 786 17.92 -22.82 22.74
N GLY A 787 17.47 -21.86 21.94
CA GLY A 787 17.51 -20.44 22.32
C GLY A 787 16.52 -20.03 23.41
N TYR A 788 15.35 -20.66 23.44
CA TYR A 788 14.34 -20.38 24.47
C TYR A 788 13.49 -21.62 24.78
N ILE A 789 13.22 -21.80 26.07
CA ILE A 789 12.21 -22.69 26.63
C ILE A 789 11.71 -22.08 27.95
N TYR A 790 10.45 -22.32 28.29
CA TYR A 790 9.89 -21.80 29.53
C TYR A 790 10.57 -22.44 30.75
N ARG A 791 11.09 -21.60 31.64
CA ARG A 791 11.82 -22.02 32.85
C ARG A 791 11.38 -21.20 34.07
N GLU A 792 11.32 -21.85 35.21
CA GLU A 792 11.18 -21.23 36.54
C GLU A 792 12.42 -21.62 37.35
N ASP A 793 13.04 -20.66 38.04
CA ASP A 793 14.29 -20.87 38.79
C ASP A 793 15.39 -21.60 37.99
N LYS A 794 15.50 -21.27 36.70
CA LYS A 794 16.41 -21.86 35.70
C LYS A 794 16.15 -23.34 35.36
N GLN A 795 15.10 -23.97 35.89
CA GLN A 795 14.68 -25.33 35.56
C GLN A 795 13.58 -25.32 34.50
N ILE A 796 13.59 -26.29 33.58
CA ILE A 796 12.54 -26.44 32.57
C ILE A 796 11.25 -26.90 33.23
N VAL A 797 10.16 -26.19 32.93
CA VAL A 797 8.83 -26.53 33.46
C VAL A 797 8.21 -27.61 32.58
N LYS A 798 8.60 -28.88 32.80
CA LYS A 798 8.12 -30.04 32.01
C LYS A 798 6.60 -30.19 32.01
N LYS A 799 5.94 -29.74 33.09
CA LYS A 799 4.47 -29.74 33.22
C LYS A 799 3.76 -29.05 32.06
N LEU A 800 4.38 -28.07 31.40
CA LEU A 800 3.83 -27.41 30.21
C LEU A 800 3.63 -28.40 29.04
N TYR A 801 4.41 -29.47 28.98
CA TYR A 801 4.43 -30.44 27.87
C TYR A 801 3.63 -31.72 28.18
N GLU A 802 2.94 -31.76 29.32
CA GLU A 802 2.11 -32.89 29.74
C GLU A 802 0.65 -32.72 29.26
N SER A 803 -0.03 -33.82 28.94
CA SER A 803 -1.46 -33.79 28.58
C SER A 803 -2.38 -33.70 29.81
N PRO A 804 -3.66 -33.29 29.65
CA PRO A 804 -4.23 -32.63 28.46
C PRO A 804 -3.74 -31.18 28.33
N ILE A 805 -3.56 -30.72 27.10
CA ILE A 805 -3.17 -29.35 26.77
C ILE A 805 -3.86 -28.88 25.49
N LEU A 806 -4.45 -27.69 25.51
CA LEU A 806 -4.95 -27.05 24.29
C LEU A 806 -3.77 -26.37 23.58
N LEU A 807 -3.46 -26.80 22.37
CA LEU A 807 -2.41 -26.22 21.54
C LEU A 807 -3.05 -25.33 20.47
N ILE A 808 -2.50 -24.14 20.28
CA ILE A 808 -3.07 -23.10 19.41
C ILE A 808 -1.97 -22.55 18.51
N LYS A 809 -2.22 -22.53 17.19
CA LYS A 809 -1.29 -21.93 16.22
C LYS A 809 -1.29 -20.39 16.30
N GLY A 810 -0.14 -19.79 16.02
CA GLY A 810 -0.07 -18.35 15.73
C GLY A 810 -0.77 -17.99 14.41
N GLY A 811 -0.55 -18.80 13.36
CA GLY A 811 -1.20 -18.64 12.05
C GLY A 811 -2.65 -19.15 12.04
N THR A 812 -3.50 -18.48 11.28
CA THR A 812 -4.91 -18.87 11.03
C THR A 812 -5.03 -19.75 9.78
N ASN A 813 -6.19 -20.35 9.57
CA ASN A 813 -6.53 -20.95 8.27
C ASN A 813 -6.96 -19.88 7.23
N LYS A 814 -7.43 -20.31 6.06
CA LYS A 814 -7.83 -19.40 4.97
C LYS A 814 -9.11 -18.64 5.30
N GLU A 815 -9.90 -19.15 6.24
CA GLU A 815 -11.16 -18.63 6.75
C GLU A 815 -10.95 -17.69 7.95
N LEU A 816 -9.68 -17.41 8.30
CA LEU A 816 -9.25 -16.63 9.48
C LEU A 816 -9.69 -17.24 10.82
N GLU A 817 -10.10 -18.50 10.83
CA GLU A 817 -10.32 -19.22 12.08
C GLU A 817 -8.98 -19.51 12.74
N SER A 818 -8.98 -19.58 14.07
CA SER A 818 -7.83 -20.16 14.76
C SER A 818 -7.67 -21.61 14.33
N VAL A 819 -6.45 -22.11 14.42
CA VAL A 819 -6.21 -23.55 14.34
C VAL A 819 -5.79 -23.96 15.74
N SER A 820 -6.70 -24.63 16.46
CA SER A 820 -6.43 -25.17 17.79
C SER A 820 -6.99 -26.58 17.97
N ALA A 821 -6.35 -27.38 18.83
CA ALA A 821 -6.77 -28.73 19.16
C ALA A 821 -6.18 -29.17 20.51
N ILE A 822 -6.89 -30.04 21.21
CA ILE A 822 -6.42 -30.60 22.48
C ILE A 822 -5.49 -31.78 22.18
N SER A 823 -4.28 -31.74 22.75
CA SER A 823 -3.40 -32.90 22.79
C SER A 823 -3.68 -33.69 24.06
N TYR A 824 -3.98 -34.98 23.87
CA TYR A 824 -4.14 -35.96 24.94
C TYR A 824 -2.85 -36.76 25.20
N GLU A 825 -1.77 -36.45 24.48
CA GLU A 825 -0.45 -37.06 24.60
C GLU A 825 0.57 -36.07 25.16
N ASN A 826 1.52 -36.54 25.97
CA ASN A 826 2.64 -35.71 26.40
C ASN A 826 3.49 -35.38 25.16
N CYS A 827 3.77 -34.10 24.89
CA CYS A 827 4.55 -33.71 23.72
C CYS A 827 5.27 -32.36 23.90
N VAL A 828 6.49 -32.28 23.38
CA VAL A 828 7.25 -31.05 23.18
C VAL A 828 6.83 -30.38 21.88
N PHE A 829 6.66 -29.07 21.89
CA PHE A 829 6.21 -28.31 20.72
C PHE A 829 6.98 -27.00 20.55
N LYS A 830 7.05 -26.49 19.31
CA LYS A 830 7.70 -25.22 18.96
C LYS A 830 6.86 -24.02 19.41
N SER A 831 7.53 -22.89 19.64
CA SER A 831 6.99 -21.56 19.96
C SER A 831 6.03 -20.97 18.92
N SER A 832 5.92 -21.56 17.73
CA SER A 832 4.83 -21.29 16.80
C SER A 832 3.45 -21.74 17.32
N LEU A 833 3.44 -22.52 18.40
CA LEU A 833 2.26 -22.90 19.16
C LEU A 833 2.30 -22.28 20.56
N THR A 834 1.14 -21.84 21.01
CA THR A 834 0.86 -21.48 22.40
C THR A 834 0.04 -22.59 23.03
N GLY A 835 0.47 -23.05 24.21
CA GLY A 835 -0.21 -24.09 24.97
C GLY A 835 -0.97 -23.50 26.16
N ILE A 836 -2.23 -23.88 26.33
CA ILE A 836 -3.01 -23.69 27.56
C ILE A 836 -3.00 -25.03 28.30
N LYS A 837 -2.03 -25.21 29.19
CA LYS A 837 -1.89 -26.42 29.99
C LYS A 837 -2.88 -26.40 31.15
N LEU A 838 -3.66 -27.46 31.27
CA LEU A 838 -4.55 -27.67 32.41
C LEU A 838 -3.80 -28.27 33.60
N ILE A 839 -3.94 -27.65 34.77
CA ILE A 839 -3.38 -28.12 36.04
C ILE A 839 -4.43 -28.89 36.86
N ASP A 840 -5.68 -28.41 36.92
CA ASP A 840 -6.81 -29.11 37.55
C ASP A 840 -7.63 -29.88 36.52
N SER A 841 -7.63 -31.22 36.59
CA SER A 841 -8.35 -32.08 35.66
C SER A 841 -9.87 -31.84 35.61
N LYS A 842 -10.46 -31.20 36.63
CA LYS A 842 -11.89 -30.86 36.67
C LYS A 842 -12.32 -29.78 35.67
N LYS A 843 -11.38 -29.05 35.06
CA LYS A 843 -11.69 -27.97 34.08
C LYS A 843 -11.41 -28.36 32.63
N LEU A 844 -11.39 -29.65 32.30
CA LEU A 844 -11.21 -30.10 30.91
C LEU A 844 -12.29 -29.54 29.96
N ASN A 845 -13.53 -29.42 30.44
CA ASN A 845 -14.63 -28.78 29.73
C ASN A 845 -14.28 -27.34 29.29
N THR A 846 -13.55 -26.59 30.12
CA THR A 846 -13.14 -25.22 29.81
C THR A 846 -12.20 -25.19 28.61
N LEU A 847 -11.26 -26.15 28.50
CA LEU A 847 -10.39 -26.26 27.33
C LEU A 847 -11.19 -26.58 26.05
N LYS A 848 -12.20 -27.45 26.14
CA LYS A 848 -13.06 -27.79 25.00
C LYS A 848 -13.88 -26.59 24.53
N ILE A 849 -14.48 -25.84 25.46
CA ILE A 849 -15.21 -24.61 25.15
C ILE A 849 -14.28 -23.58 24.48
N ILE A 850 -13.08 -23.34 25.04
CA ILE A 850 -12.10 -22.43 24.43
C ILE A 850 -11.72 -22.91 23.01
N ASN A 851 -11.52 -24.22 22.82
CA ASN A 851 -11.21 -24.80 21.52
C ASN A 851 -12.35 -24.56 20.50
N GLY A 852 -13.61 -24.73 20.93
CA GLY A 852 -14.80 -24.42 20.12
C GLY A 852 -14.88 -22.96 19.73
N LEU A 853 -14.71 -22.06 20.71
CA LEU A 853 -14.76 -20.61 20.50
C LEU A 853 -13.68 -20.13 19.52
N LEU A 854 -12.43 -20.57 19.66
CA LEU A 854 -11.32 -20.12 18.81
C LEU A 854 -11.42 -20.62 17.36
N ASN A 855 -11.99 -21.80 17.12
CA ASN A 855 -12.21 -22.35 15.77
C ASN A 855 -13.60 -21.95 15.18
N SER A 856 -14.25 -20.89 15.69
CA SER A 856 -15.59 -20.48 15.26
C SER A 856 -15.60 -19.32 14.26
N ASN A 857 -16.68 -19.20 13.50
CA ASN A 857 -17.00 -18.07 12.64
C ASN A 857 -17.06 -16.74 13.41
N LEU A 858 -17.54 -16.76 14.66
CA LEU A 858 -17.58 -15.56 15.50
C LEU A 858 -16.16 -15.11 15.87
N PHE A 859 -15.22 -16.03 16.05
CA PHE A 859 -13.80 -15.70 16.23
C PHE A 859 -13.21 -15.10 14.95
N SER A 860 -13.45 -15.70 13.78
CA SER A 860 -13.00 -15.15 12.49
C SER A 860 -13.53 -13.73 12.26
N TYR A 861 -14.81 -13.49 12.57
CA TYR A 861 -15.42 -12.16 12.57
C TYR A 861 -14.68 -11.20 13.52
N ASN A 862 -14.51 -11.58 14.79
CA ASN A 862 -13.88 -10.73 15.79
C ASN A 862 -12.42 -10.39 15.44
N LEU A 863 -11.68 -11.39 14.93
CA LEU A 863 -10.31 -11.24 14.49
C LEU A 863 -10.20 -10.32 13.27
N LEU A 864 -11.11 -10.44 12.29
CA LEU A 864 -11.18 -9.51 11.16
C LEU A 864 -11.42 -8.06 11.62
N GLN A 865 -12.27 -7.86 12.64
CA GLN A 865 -12.67 -6.55 13.14
C GLN A 865 -11.68 -5.91 14.12
N THR A 866 -10.83 -6.69 14.78
CA THR A 866 -9.97 -6.19 15.88
C THR A 866 -8.51 -6.62 15.82
N GLY A 867 -8.17 -7.66 15.07
CA GLY A 867 -6.81 -8.22 14.99
C GLY A 867 -5.83 -7.29 14.26
N ALA A 868 -4.61 -7.18 14.75
CA ALA A 868 -3.61 -6.30 14.19
C ALA A 868 -3.02 -6.83 12.87
N SER A 869 -2.95 -8.16 12.68
CA SER A 869 -2.32 -8.79 11.50
C SER A 869 -3.32 -9.33 10.48
N ALA A 870 -4.37 -10.03 10.95
CA ALA A 870 -5.32 -10.74 10.09
C ALA A 870 -6.08 -9.82 9.12
N GLY A 871 -6.13 -10.23 7.85
CA GLY A 871 -6.67 -9.43 6.75
C GLY A 871 -5.83 -8.20 6.39
N ILE A 872 -4.73 -7.94 7.09
CA ILE A 872 -3.91 -6.73 6.94
C ILE A 872 -2.53 -7.01 6.38
N GLU A 873 -1.74 -7.88 7.01
CA GLU A 873 -0.34 -8.13 6.62
C GLU A 873 -0.14 -9.64 6.49
N ARG A 874 -0.43 -10.36 7.58
CA ARG A 874 -0.29 -11.81 7.72
C ARG A 874 -1.54 -12.40 8.32
N GLU A 875 -1.85 -13.62 7.93
CA GLU A 875 -3.02 -14.35 8.43
C GLU A 875 -2.63 -15.10 9.71
N GLU A 876 -2.47 -14.30 10.75
CA GLU A 876 -2.05 -14.70 12.09
C GLU A 876 -2.84 -13.91 13.13
N SER A 877 -2.95 -14.50 14.32
CA SER A 877 -3.50 -13.84 15.50
C SER A 877 -2.44 -13.82 16.59
N GLU A 878 -2.34 -12.71 17.31
CA GLU A 878 -1.48 -12.61 18.49
C GLU A 878 -2.18 -13.25 19.70
N ASP A 879 -1.40 -13.71 20.67
CA ASP A 879 -1.93 -14.31 21.90
C ASP A 879 -2.87 -13.33 22.63
N GLU A 880 -2.50 -12.04 22.72
CA GLU A 880 -3.32 -10.99 23.33
C GLU A 880 -4.71 -10.87 22.68
N GLU A 881 -4.81 -11.09 21.36
CA GLU A 881 -6.07 -11.02 20.61
C GLU A 881 -6.95 -12.24 20.89
N LYS A 882 -6.34 -13.44 20.93
CA LYS A 882 -7.02 -14.68 21.32
C LYS A 882 -7.59 -14.58 22.73
N TRP A 883 -6.81 -14.03 23.66
CA TRP A 883 -7.23 -13.87 25.05
C TRP A 883 -8.28 -12.80 25.23
N ALA A 884 -8.33 -11.79 24.36
CA ALA A 884 -9.34 -10.75 24.39
C ALA A 884 -10.70 -11.18 23.81
N PHE A 885 -10.79 -12.38 23.20
CA PHE A 885 -12.05 -12.92 22.69
C PHE A 885 -13.01 -13.25 23.85
N PRO A 886 -14.32 -12.96 23.72
CA PRO A 886 -15.28 -13.21 24.78
C PRO A 886 -15.48 -14.71 25.03
N TYR A 887 -15.69 -15.07 26.29
CA TYR A 887 -15.94 -16.42 26.77
C TYR A 887 -17.38 -16.57 27.25
N ILE A 888 -17.99 -17.69 26.89
CA ILE A 888 -19.30 -18.12 27.37
C ILE A 888 -19.22 -19.57 27.85
N ASN A 889 -19.78 -19.86 29.02
CA ASN A 889 -19.80 -21.20 29.56
C ASN A 889 -21.06 -21.95 29.09
N ASN A 890 -20.94 -22.76 28.04
CA ASN A 890 -22.04 -23.53 27.47
C ASN A 890 -21.63 -25.01 27.27
N ALA A 891 -22.40 -25.93 27.86
CA ALA A 891 -22.17 -27.37 27.77
C ALA A 891 -22.45 -27.95 26.38
N THR A 892 -23.37 -27.37 25.61
CA THR A 892 -23.65 -27.80 24.23
C THR A 892 -22.46 -27.53 23.31
N VAL A 893 -21.74 -26.42 23.54
CA VAL A 893 -20.50 -26.10 22.81
C VAL A 893 -19.43 -27.17 23.09
N GLU A 894 -19.29 -27.61 24.34
CA GLU A 894 -18.41 -28.73 24.70
C GLU A 894 -18.81 -30.01 23.95
N GLU A 895 -20.08 -30.39 23.98
CA GLU A 895 -20.59 -31.59 23.30
C GLU A 895 -20.33 -31.55 21.78
N CYS A 896 -20.54 -30.39 21.14
CA CYS A 896 -20.21 -30.20 19.73
C CYS A 896 -18.72 -30.44 19.45
N VAL A 897 -17.83 -29.93 20.30
CA VAL A 897 -16.38 -30.14 20.13
C VAL A 897 -16.01 -31.62 20.28
N GLU A 898 -16.57 -32.33 21.26
CA GLU A 898 -16.35 -33.78 21.42
C GLU A 898 -16.78 -34.57 20.18
N ASN A 899 -17.93 -34.23 19.60
CA ASN A 899 -18.43 -34.87 18.39
C ASN A 899 -17.51 -34.59 17.18
N ILE A 900 -16.96 -33.37 17.08
CA ILE A 900 -16.01 -32.99 16.01
C ILE A 900 -14.66 -33.72 16.19
N GLU A 901 -14.17 -33.87 17.42
CA GLU A 901 -12.98 -34.67 17.72
C GLU A 901 -13.18 -36.13 17.30
N ALA A 902 -14.31 -36.73 17.68
CA ALA A 902 -14.64 -38.13 17.38
C ALA A 902 -14.78 -38.40 15.87
N ILE A 903 -15.44 -37.52 15.10
CA ILE A 903 -15.54 -37.69 13.64
C ILE A 903 -14.19 -37.48 12.96
N SER A 904 -13.36 -36.57 13.45
CA SER A 904 -12.01 -36.33 12.90
C SER A 904 -11.12 -37.56 13.07
N GLU A 905 -11.21 -38.24 14.22
CA GLU A 905 -10.50 -39.50 14.44
C GLU A 905 -10.98 -40.61 13.48
N LYS A 906 -12.30 -40.71 13.23
CA LYS A 906 -12.86 -41.65 12.24
C LYS A 906 -12.34 -41.37 10.83
N ILE A 907 -12.31 -40.09 10.41
CA ILE A 907 -11.77 -39.67 9.12
C ILE A 907 -10.29 -40.06 8.99
N PHE A 908 -9.50 -39.83 10.04
CA PHE A 908 -8.09 -40.22 10.05
C PHE A 908 -7.90 -41.74 9.86
N LYS A 909 -8.65 -42.55 10.61
CA LYS A 909 -8.62 -44.02 10.49
C LYS A 909 -9.02 -44.48 9.09
N GLU A 910 -10.04 -43.87 8.48
CA GLU A 910 -10.47 -44.18 7.11
C GLU A 910 -9.41 -43.78 6.06
N LYS A 911 -8.72 -42.65 6.25
CA LYS A 911 -7.63 -42.18 5.35
C LYS A 911 -6.43 -43.14 5.31
N GLN A 912 -6.21 -43.92 6.38
CA GLN A 912 -5.19 -44.98 6.46
C GLN A 912 -5.60 -46.27 5.73
N GLY A 913 -6.88 -46.46 5.43
CA GLY A 913 -7.42 -47.65 4.76
C GLY A 913 -7.09 -47.72 3.25
N LYS A 914 -7.05 -48.95 2.69
CA LYS A 914 -6.79 -49.20 1.26
C LYS A 914 -7.96 -48.84 0.33
N SER A 915 -9.18 -49.14 0.78
CA SER A 915 -10.43 -48.75 0.10
C SER A 915 -10.99 -47.59 0.93
N LYS A 916 -11.21 -46.43 0.31
CA LYS A 916 -11.59 -45.17 0.98
C LYS A 916 -13.05 -44.75 0.71
N PRO A 917 -14.04 -45.66 0.79
CA PRO A 917 -15.39 -45.39 0.28
C PRO A 917 -16.16 -44.34 1.09
N ASN A 918 -15.86 -44.17 2.38
CA ASN A 918 -16.69 -43.35 3.27
C ASN A 918 -16.13 -41.96 3.58
N ILE A 919 -14.94 -41.60 3.09
CA ILE A 919 -14.26 -40.34 3.45
C ILE A 919 -15.16 -39.13 3.18
N GLN A 920 -15.78 -39.07 2.01
CA GLN A 920 -16.60 -37.91 1.63
C GLN A 920 -17.82 -37.75 2.55
N ILE A 921 -18.46 -38.86 2.93
CA ILE A 921 -19.61 -38.86 3.84
C ILE A 921 -19.20 -38.33 5.21
N LEU A 922 -18.08 -38.82 5.76
CA LEU A 922 -17.57 -38.40 7.07
C LEU A 922 -17.13 -36.92 7.06
N GLU A 923 -16.50 -36.45 5.98
CA GLU A 923 -16.13 -35.04 5.83
C GLU A 923 -17.38 -34.14 5.76
N ASP A 924 -18.46 -34.60 5.10
CA ASP A 924 -19.72 -33.85 5.05
C ASP A 924 -20.49 -33.89 6.39
N GLU A 925 -20.39 -34.98 7.17
CA GLU A 925 -20.86 -35.02 8.56
C GLU A 925 -20.06 -34.07 9.46
N LYS A 926 -18.73 -34.03 9.33
CA LYS A 926 -17.87 -33.08 10.07
C LYS A 926 -18.27 -31.64 9.78
N LYS A 927 -18.54 -31.29 8.52
CA LYS A 927 -19.03 -29.94 8.15
C LYS A 927 -20.36 -29.60 8.83
N LYS A 928 -21.30 -30.55 8.93
CA LYS A 928 -22.57 -30.33 9.65
C LYS A 928 -22.33 -30.09 11.15
N LEU A 929 -21.44 -30.84 11.78
CA LEU A 929 -21.10 -30.64 13.18
C LEU A 929 -20.44 -29.28 13.43
N ILE A 930 -19.54 -28.85 12.56
CA ILE A 930 -18.94 -27.50 12.62
C ILE A 930 -20.01 -26.42 12.41
N LYS A 931 -20.98 -26.64 11.53
CA LYS A 931 -22.12 -25.73 11.37
C LYS A 931 -22.93 -25.62 12.66
N ASN A 932 -23.30 -26.75 13.25
CA ASN A 932 -24.05 -26.78 14.51
C ASN A 932 -23.29 -26.09 15.66
N LEU A 933 -21.98 -26.30 15.76
CA LEU A 933 -21.12 -25.60 16.72
C LEU A 933 -21.21 -24.08 16.53
N ASN A 934 -21.14 -23.60 15.28
CA ASN A 934 -21.24 -22.18 14.99
C ASN A 934 -22.62 -21.63 15.33
N ASP A 935 -23.70 -22.32 14.94
CA ASP A 935 -25.07 -21.91 15.25
C ASP A 935 -25.27 -21.80 16.78
N GLU A 936 -24.83 -22.80 17.55
CA GLU A 936 -24.88 -22.79 19.02
C GLU A 936 -24.05 -21.66 19.65
N ILE A 937 -22.87 -21.36 19.09
CA ILE A 937 -22.04 -20.24 19.56
C ILE A 937 -22.79 -18.92 19.32
N LEU A 938 -23.37 -18.69 18.14
CA LEU A 938 -24.10 -17.46 17.86
C LEU A 938 -25.31 -17.30 18.78
N ASP A 939 -26.05 -18.38 19.03
CA ASP A 939 -27.17 -18.40 19.97
C ASP A 939 -26.71 -18.10 21.40
N SER A 940 -25.56 -18.65 21.82
CA SER A 940 -24.98 -18.43 23.16
C SER A 940 -24.60 -16.98 23.46
N PHE A 941 -24.37 -16.16 22.42
CA PHE A 941 -24.05 -14.73 22.52
C PHE A 941 -25.27 -13.82 22.28
N ASP A 942 -26.46 -14.41 22.19
CA ASP A 942 -27.76 -13.73 22.00
C ASP A 942 -27.73 -12.74 20.82
N LEU A 943 -27.16 -13.16 19.68
CA LEU A 943 -27.07 -12.29 18.51
C LEU A 943 -28.45 -11.99 17.92
N ASN A 944 -28.72 -10.71 17.67
CA ASN A 944 -29.91 -10.31 16.92
C ASN A 944 -29.73 -10.49 15.40
N GLU A 945 -30.81 -10.35 14.62
CA GLU A 945 -30.75 -10.51 13.17
C GLU A 945 -29.69 -9.64 12.44
N PRO A 946 -29.59 -8.32 12.71
CA PRO A 946 -28.49 -7.51 12.17
C PRO A 946 -27.09 -8.03 12.52
N GLU A 947 -26.87 -8.45 13.77
CA GLU A 947 -25.58 -8.98 14.25
C GLU A 947 -25.22 -10.30 13.57
N MET A 948 -26.18 -11.22 13.42
CA MET A 948 -25.99 -12.44 12.64
C MET A 948 -25.65 -12.13 11.18
N ALA A 949 -26.34 -11.17 10.57
CA ALA A 949 -26.11 -10.80 9.18
C ALA A 949 -24.70 -10.23 8.94
N ILE A 950 -24.16 -9.41 9.85
CA ILE A 950 -22.78 -8.88 9.70
C ILE A 950 -21.70 -9.93 9.95
N VAL A 951 -21.93 -10.91 10.83
CA VAL A 951 -21.04 -12.07 11.00
C VAL A 951 -21.03 -12.91 9.72
N ASP A 952 -22.21 -13.21 9.18
CA ASP A 952 -22.38 -13.93 7.92
C ASP A 952 -21.69 -13.19 6.76
N TYR A 953 -21.90 -11.88 6.63
CA TYR A 953 -21.23 -11.07 5.60
C TYR A 953 -19.70 -11.09 5.73
N ALA A 954 -19.16 -11.10 6.94
CA ALA A 954 -17.72 -11.19 7.13
C ALA A 954 -17.17 -12.53 6.63
N VAL A 955 -17.80 -13.63 7.03
CA VAL A 955 -17.34 -15.00 6.73
C VAL A 955 -17.59 -15.39 5.28
N ASP A 956 -18.74 -15.03 4.72
CA ASP A 956 -19.16 -15.55 3.41
C ASP A 956 -18.84 -14.62 2.24
N VAL A 957 -18.57 -13.34 2.53
CA VAL A 957 -18.28 -12.32 1.51
C VAL A 957 -16.90 -11.69 1.74
N THR A 958 -16.66 -11.09 2.90
CA THR A 958 -15.47 -10.24 3.12
C THR A 958 -14.17 -11.05 3.17
N ILE A 959 -14.13 -12.11 3.96
CA ILE A 959 -12.95 -12.98 4.10
C ILE A 959 -12.61 -13.64 2.76
N PRO A 960 -13.54 -14.30 2.04
CA PRO A 960 -13.26 -14.88 0.73
C PRO A 960 -12.75 -13.86 -0.30
N LEU A 961 -13.26 -12.63 -0.26
CA LEU A 961 -12.85 -11.53 -1.15
C LEU A 961 -11.40 -11.09 -0.90
N ILE A 962 -11.02 -10.83 0.35
CA ILE A 962 -9.65 -10.36 0.66
C ILE A 962 -8.61 -11.48 0.59
N MET A 963 -9.03 -12.70 0.91
CA MET A 963 -8.17 -13.89 0.87
C MET A 963 -8.04 -14.46 -0.54
N LYS A 964 -8.85 -13.99 -1.50
CA LYS A 964 -8.96 -14.49 -2.88
C LYS A 964 -9.16 -16.01 -2.92
N HIS A 965 -10.14 -16.50 -2.16
CA HIS A 965 -10.50 -17.92 -2.12
C HIS A 965 -10.81 -18.45 -3.52
N GLU A 966 -10.50 -19.72 -3.80
CA GLU A 966 -10.74 -20.27 -5.14
C GLU A 966 -12.22 -20.14 -5.55
N GLY A 967 -12.46 -19.56 -6.73
CA GLY A 967 -13.82 -19.35 -7.24
C GLY A 967 -14.60 -18.19 -6.59
N TYR A 968 -14.01 -17.39 -5.69
CA TYR A 968 -14.68 -16.26 -5.03
C TYR A 968 -15.32 -15.29 -6.03
N GLU A 969 -14.66 -15.01 -7.16
CA GLU A 969 -15.19 -14.11 -8.19
C GLU A 969 -16.52 -14.63 -8.75
N LYS A 970 -16.59 -15.92 -9.04
CA LYS A 970 -17.82 -16.55 -9.54
C LYS A 970 -18.89 -16.60 -8.46
N LYS A 971 -18.53 -16.82 -7.19
CA LYS A 971 -19.49 -16.87 -6.07
C LYS A 971 -20.07 -15.48 -5.76
N LEU A 972 -19.25 -14.42 -5.76
CA LEU A 972 -19.62 -13.11 -5.22
C LEU A 972 -20.05 -12.08 -6.28
N PHE A 973 -19.62 -12.24 -7.53
CA PHE A 973 -19.89 -11.30 -8.63
C PHE A 973 -20.77 -11.93 -9.72
N SER A 974 -21.31 -13.14 -9.52
CA SER A 974 -22.29 -13.69 -10.43
C SER A 974 -23.61 -12.91 -10.34
N PRO A 975 -24.30 -12.72 -11.49
CA PRO A 975 -25.59 -12.08 -11.50
C PRO A 975 -26.63 -12.98 -10.82
N LEU A 976 -27.39 -12.38 -9.91
CA LEU A 976 -28.56 -12.95 -9.28
C LEU A 976 -29.67 -13.16 -10.31
N LYS A 977 -30.41 -14.24 -10.13
CA LYS A 977 -31.54 -14.62 -10.99
C LYS A 977 -32.79 -13.83 -10.60
N ILE A 978 -33.80 -13.86 -11.47
CA ILE A 978 -35.14 -13.43 -11.05
C ILE A 978 -35.62 -14.33 -9.91
N GLU A 979 -36.29 -13.76 -8.91
CA GLU A 979 -36.75 -14.50 -7.72
C GLU A 979 -35.63 -15.17 -6.90
N ASP A 980 -34.40 -14.65 -7.01
CA ASP A 980 -33.28 -15.15 -6.18
C ASP A 980 -33.53 -14.82 -4.70
N PRO A 981 -33.38 -15.81 -3.77
CA PRO A 981 -33.61 -15.60 -2.35
C PRO A 981 -32.83 -14.42 -1.76
N PHE A 982 -31.63 -14.13 -2.27
CA PHE A 982 -30.84 -12.97 -1.80
C PHE A 982 -31.59 -11.65 -1.92
N LEU A 983 -32.35 -11.48 -3.01
CA LEU A 983 -33.10 -10.25 -3.25
C LEU A 983 -34.37 -10.18 -2.41
N THR A 984 -35.00 -11.33 -2.14
CA THR A 984 -36.12 -11.43 -1.20
C THR A 984 -35.67 -11.12 0.22
N ASP A 985 -34.59 -11.74 0.70
CA ASP A 985 -34.03 -11.50 2.04
C ASP A 985 -33.65 -10.03 2.25
N TYR A 986 -33.13 -9.39 1.20
CA TYR A 986 -32.84 -7.96 1.19
C TYR A 986 -34.12 -7.12 1.31
N ALA A 987 -35.13 -7.41 0.50
CA ALA A 987 -36.40 -6.69 0.51
C ALA A 987 -37.14 -6.84 1.85
N ASP A 988 -37.08 -8.02 2.45
CA ASP A 988 -37.72 -8.36 3.72
C ASP A 988 -37.22 -7.50 4.88
N VAL A 989 -35.94 -7.10 4.88
CA VAL A 989 -35.39 -6.16 5.89
C VAL A 989 -36.17 -4.84 5.88
N PHE A 990 -36.46 -4.29 4.70
CA PHE A 990 -37.24 -3.06 4.56
C PHE A 990 -38.72 -3.30 4.85
N LEU A 991 -39.30 -4.39 4.33
CA LEU A 991 -40.70 -4.73 4.58
C LEU A 991 -40.97 -4.85 6.08
N ASN A 992 -40.15 -5.60 6.81
CA ASN A 992 -40.29 -5.80 8.26
C ASN A 992 -40.18 -4.49 9.04
N ARG A 993 -39.28 -3.58 8.64
CA ARG A 993 -39.13 -2.27 9.28
C ARG A 993 -40.35 -1.37 9.09
N PHE A 994 -40.91 -1.35 7.89
CA PHE A 994 -41.98 -0.40 7.53
C PHE A 994 -43.39 -0.98 7.58
N LYS A 995 -43.54 -2.29 7.84
CA LYS A 995 -44.83 -3.02 7.86
C LYS A 995 -45.92 -2.32 8.67
N ASN A 996 -45.55 -1.79 9.84
CA ASN A 996 -46.47 -1.17 10.79
C ASN A 996 -46.41 0.37 10.78
N SER A 997 -45.64 0.98 9.88
CA SER A 997 -45.40 2.43 9.88
C SER A 997 -46.56 3.22 9.25
N PHE A 998 -47.49 2.59 8.55
CA PHE A 998 -48.55 3.27 7.80
C PHE A 998 -49.97 2.83 8.20
N LYS A 999 -50.78 3.79 8.67
CA LYS A 999 -52.20 3.59 9.03
C LYS A 999 -53.05 3.74 7.76
N ASN A 1000 -53.48 2.62 7.16
CA ASN A 1000 -54.29 2.51 5.93
C ASN A 1000 -53.55 2.47 4.59
N LYS A 1001 -52.22 2.43 4.57
CA LYS A 1001 -51.44 2.15 3.36
C LYS A 1001 -50.62 0.88 3.55
N LYS A 1002 -50.20 0.27 2.44
CA LYS A 1002 -49.31 -0.90 2.44
C LYS A 1002 -47.94 -0.52 1.89
N PHE A 1003 -46.90 -1.02 2.54
CA PHE A 1003 -45.52 -0.90 2.06
C PHE A 1003 -45.20 -2.12 1.18
N THR A 1004 -44.70 -1.89 -0.03
CA THR A 1004 -44.42 -2.94 -1.02
C THR A 1004 -43.10 -2.68 -1.73
N VAL A 1005 -42.46 -3.73 -2.25
CA VAL A 1005 -41.20 -3.64 -2.98
C VAL A 1005 -41.42 -4.10 -4.42
N GLN A 1006 -40.99 -3.30 -5.39
CA GLN A 1006 -40.89 -3.70 -6.78
C GLN A 1006 -39.41 -3.91 -7.11
N ILE A 1007 -39.07 -5.13 -7.51
CA ILE A 1007 -37.72 -5.52 -7.90
C ILE A 1007 -37.67 -5.60 -9.42
N GLN A 1008 -36.83 -4.76 -10.02
CA GLN A 1008 -36.55 -4.74 -11.44
C GLN A 1008 -35.14 -5.27 -11.67
N ARG A 1009 -34.97 -6.28 -12.53
CA ARG A 1009 -33.68 -6.97 -12.72
C ARG A 1009 -33.31 -7.09 -14.19
N SER A 1010 -32.06 -6.76 -14.49
CA SER A 1010 -31.36 -7.11 -15.73
C SER A 1010 -30.11 -7.97 -15.44
N ASP A 1011 -29.35 -8.31 -16.48
CA ASP A 1011 -28.11 -9.08 -16.31
C ASP A 1011 -26.99 -8.28 -15.62
N TYR A 1012 -27.07 -6.94 -15.65
CA TYR A 1012 -26.02 -6.08 -15.11
C TYR A 1012 -26.46 -5.25 -13.90
N ILE A 1013 -27.75 -4.93 -13.77
CA ILE A 1013 -28.26 -4.00 -12.76
C ILE A 1013 -29.54 -4.55 -12.12
N ILE A 1014 -29.73 -4.23 -10.84
CA ILE A 1014 -30.99 -4.46 -10.12
C ILE A 1014 -31.46 -3.13 -9.53
N GLY A 1015 -32.74 -2.82 -9.68
CA GLY A 1015 -33.42 -1.71 -9.03
C GLY A 1015 -34.50 -2.21 -8.07
N MET A 1016 -34.43 -1.84 -6.80
CA MET A 1016 -35.49 -2.05 -5.82
C MET A 1016 -36.20 -0.74 -5.52
N PHE A 1017 -37.52 -0.72 -5.76
CA PHE A 1017 -38.39 0.42 -5.57
C PHE A 1017 -39.36 0.13 -4.43
N PHE A 1018 -39.23 0.88 -3.34
CA PHE A 1018 -40.00 0.75 -2.11
C PHE A 1018 -41.18 1.73 -2.18
N ASN A 1019 -42.39 1.21 -2.33
CA ASN A 1019 -43.60 2.00 -2.62
C ASN A 1019 -44.58 1.95 -1.45
N VAL A 1020 -45.24 3.07 -1.19
CA VAL A 1020 -46.37 3.17 -0.26
C VAL A 1020 -47.65 3.28 -1.09
N ILE A 1021 -48.47 2.22 -1.07
CA ILE A 1021 -49.69 2.13 -1.89
C ILE A 1021 -50.96 2.09 -1.04
N ASP A 1022 -52.09 2.54 -1.59
CA ASP A 1022 -53.37 2.53 -0.88
C ASP A 1022 -54.09 1.15 -0.92
N GLU A 1023 -53.66 0.22 -1.78
CA GLU A 1023 -54.27 -1.10 -1.95
C GLU A 1023 -53.69 -2.16 -1.00
N LYS A 1024 -54.51 -2.69 -0.07
CA LYS A 1024 -54.07 -3.73 0.89
C LYS A 1024 -53.85 -5.13 0.30
N ASN A 1025 -54.51 -5.46 -0.82
CA ASN A 1025 -54.52 -6.81 -1.40
C ASN A 1025 -53.38 -7.12 -2.37
N LYS A 1026 -52.47 -6.17 -2.61
CA LYS A 1026 -51.34 -6.37 -3.52
C LYS A 1026 -50.24 -7.23 -2.88
N GLU A 1027 -49.50 -8.00 -3.67
CA GLU A 1027 -48.31 -8.73 -3.21
C GLU A 1027 -47.28 -7.78 -2.59
N GLU A 1028 -46.56 -8.24 -1.55
CA GLU A 1028 -45.53 -7.44 -0.87
C GLU A 1028 -44.30 -7.23 -1.74
N ILE A 1029 -43.97 -8.20 -2.60
CA ILE A 1029 -42.86 -8.12 -3.56
C ILE A 1029 -43.40 -8.37 -4.97
N THR A 1030 -43.01 -7.54 -5.93
CA THR A 1030 -43.35 -7.72 -7.36
C THR A 1030 -42.10 -7.67 -8.23
N TRP A 1031 -42.06 -8.46 -9.30
CA TRP A 1031 -40.87 -8.62 -10.15
C TRP A 1031 -41.08 -8.05 -11.55
N LYS A 1032 -40.03 -7.46 -12.14
CA LYS A 1032 -39.97 -7.01 -13.54
C LYS A 1032 -38.61 -7.30 -14.16
N SER A 1033 -38.60 -7.59 -15.46
CA SER A 1033 -37.38 -7.78 -16.27
C SER A 1033 -37.24 -6.67 -17.31
N PRO A 1034 -36.82 -5.45 -16.91
CA PRO A 1034 -36.56 -4.37 -17.87
C PRO A 1034 -35.29 -4.63 -18.69
N SER A 1035 -35.14 -3.90 -19.80
CA SER A 1035 -33.84 -3.83 -20.50
C SER A 1035 -32.82 -3.01 -19.70
N ASP A 1036 -31.53 -3.19 -19.99
CA ASP A 1036 -30.46 -2.41 -19.35
C ASP A 1036 -30.61 -0.90 -19.62
N ASP A 1037 -31.05 -0.54 -20.83
CA ASP A 1037 -31.29 0.84 -21.24
C ASP A 1037 -32.46 1.47 -20.46
N GLU A 1038 -33.52 0.71 -20.17
CA GLU A 1038 -34.64 1.19 -19.36
C GLU A 1038 -34.22 1.51 -17.92
N LEU A 1039 -33.44 0.63 -17.27
CA LEU A 1039 -32.90 0.88 -15.94
C LEU A 1039 -31.94 2.08 -15.92
N LEU A 1040 -31.15 2.24 -16.99
CA LEU A 1040 -30.21 3.35 -17.13
C LEU A 1040 -30.94 4.69 -17.36
N LEU A 1041 -32.01 4.71 -18.15
CA LEU A 1041 -32.84 5.90 -18.34
C LEU A 1041 -33.55 6.31 -17.03
N LEU A 1042 -34.04 5.34 -16.27
CA LEU A 1042 -34.59 5.56 -14.93
C LEU A 1042 -33.53 6.15 -13.99
N SER A 1043 -32.31 5.63 -14.00
CA SER A 1043 -31.26 6.12 -13.11
C SER A 1043 -30.72 7.52 -13.50
N ARG A 1044 -30.65 7.82 -14.80
CA ARG A 1044 -30.21 9.12 -15.35
C ARG A 1044 -31.18 10.27 -15.14
N SER A 1045 -32.48 10.01 -15.27
CA SER A 1045 -33.51 11.04 -15.07
C SER A 1045 -33.55 11.55 -13.62
N LEU A 1046 -33.00 10.77 -12.69
CA LEU A 1046 -33.00 11.05 -11.25
C LEU A 1046 -31.64 11.57 -10.75
N SER A 1047 -30.53 11.26 -11.42
CA SER A 1047 -29.18 11.72 -11.05
C SER A 1047 -28.89 13.19 -11.39
N ILE A 1048 -29.78 13.86 -12.13
CA ILE A 1048 -29.69 15.31 -12.43
C ILE A 1048 -29.86 16.17 -11.16
N GLY A 1049 -30.36 15.59 -10.06
CA GLY A 1049 -30.68 16.31 -8.81
C GLY A 1049 -29.62 16.37 -7.71
N TYR A 1050 -28.49 15.65 -7.80
CA TYR A 1050 -27.49 15.62 -6.71
C TYR A 1050 -26.13 16.12 -7.19
N ARG A 1051 -25.90 17.43 -7.04
CA ARG A 1051 -24.58 18.05 -7.11
C ARG A 1051 -23.90 17.95 -5.74
N GLU A 1052 -22.59 17.68 -5.76
CA GLU A 1052 -21.61 18.00 -4.70
C GLU A 1052 -21.50 17.09 -3.46
N ILE A 1053 -20.98 15.85 -3.60
CA ILE A 1053 -20.14 15.22 -2.55
C ILE A 1053 -19.12 14.27 -3.22
N THR A 1054 -18.42 14.64 -4.29
CA THR A 1054 -17.04 15.17 -4.28
C THR A 1054 -16.64 15.03 -5.74
N LYS A 1055 -16.21 16.10 -6.39
CA LYS A 1055 -16.24 16.15 -7.86
C LYS A 1055 -15.27 15.23 -8.59
N PHE A 1056 -14.57 14.32 -7.92
CA PHE A 1056 -13.70 13.35 -8.56
C PHE A 1056 -13.42 12.09 -7.70
N LEU A 1057 -13.24 10.95 -8.39
CA LEU A 1057 -12.63 9.68 -7.96
C LEU A 1057 -13.45 8.54 -7.32
N PHE A 1058 -14.77 8.63 -7.27
CA PHE A 1058 -15.58 7.49 -6.82
C PHE A 1058 -16.66 7.16 -7.84
N ILE A 1059 -16.46 6.09 -8.61
CA ILE A 1059 -17.58 5.49 -9.35
C ILE A 1059 -18.44 4.78 -8.31
N GLN A 1060 -19.43 5.51 -7.80
CA GLN A 1060 -20.42 4.99 -6.88
C GLN A 1060 -21.17 3.84 -7.57
N LYS A 1061 -21.14 2.65 -6.96
CA LYS A 1061 -21.85 1.46 -7.47
C LYS A 1061 -23.35 1.50 -7.16
N ASP A 1062 -23.90 2.50 -6.50
CA ASP A 1062 -25.32 2.51 -6.15
C ASP A 1062 -25.99 3.88 -6.34
N ILE A 1063 -27.18 3.88 -6.92
CA ILE A 1063 -28.00 5.06 -7.15
C ILE A 1063 -29.21 4.96 -6.24
N ARG A 1064 -29.48 6.02 -5.46
CA ARG A 1064 -30.57 6.09 -4.51
C ARG A 1064 -31.39 7.33 -4.79
N GLY A 1065 -32.68 7.31 -4.44
CA GLY A 1065 -33.48 8.52 -4.48
C GLY A 1065 -34.84 8.39 -3.83
N PHE A 1066 -35.47 9.55 -3.67
CA PHE A 1066 -36.78 9.72 -3.05
C PHE A 1066 -37.73 10.38 -4.06
N GLU A 1067 -38.95 9.86 -4.10
CA GLU A 1067 -40.10 10.46 -4.74
C GLU A 1067 -41.22 10.59 -3.71
N ARG A 1068 -42.33 11.24 -4.09
CA ARG A 1068 -43.40 11.59 -3.14
C ARG A 1068 -43.99 10.39 -2.37
N ASP A 1069 -44.08 9.23 -3.02
CA ASP A 1069 -44.75 8.02 -2.52
C ASP A 1069 -43.86 6.77 -2.59
N ARG A 1070 -42.58 6.93 -2.97
CA ARG A 1070 -41.61 5.84 -3.04
C ARG A 1070 -40.18 6.30 -2.83
N PHE A 1071 -39.32 5.39 -2.46
CA PHE A 1071 -37.86 5.55 -2.56
C PHE A 1071 -37.26 4.33 -3.22
N TYR A 1072 -36.03 4.40 -3.68
CA TYR A 1072 -35.44 3.29 -4.45
C TYR A 1072 -33.92 3.20 -4.30
N ILE A 1073 -33.40 2.02 -4.63
CA ILE A 1073 -31.98 1.69 -4.64
C ILE A 1073 -31.70 0.90 -5.92
N ILE A 1074 -30.71 1.34 -6.70
CA ILE A 1074 -30.26 0.68 -7.92
C ILE A 1074 -28.78 0.35 -7.76
N LYS A 1075 -28.38 -0.92 -7.94
CA LYS A 1075 -26.99 -1.39 -7.82
C LYS A 1075 -26.64 -2.40 -8.92
N PRO A 1076 -25.35 -2.65 -9.22
CA PRO A 1076 -24.92 -3.77 -10.03
C PRO A 1076 -25.52 -5.08 -9.52
N ASN A 1077 -25.79 -5.97 -10.47
CA ASN A 1077 -26.22 -7.32 -10.21
C ASN A 1077 -25.03 -8.19 -9.75
N GLU A 1078 -24.51 -7.88 -8.55
CA GLU A 1078 -23.42 -8.60 -7.88
C GLU A 1078 -23.94 -9.11 -6.54
N LYS A 1079 -23.87 -10.43 -6.28
CA LYS A 1079 -24.36 -11.06 -5.05
C LYS A 1079 -23.93 -10.33 -3.77
N LYS A 1080 -22.67 -9.91 -3.69
CA LYS A 1080 -22.13 -9.21 -2.50
C LYS A 1080 -22.81 -7.87 -2.16
N LEU A 1081 -23.46 -7.22 -3.13
CA LEU A 1081 -24.12 -5.91 -2.96
C LEU A 1081 -25.56 -6.02 -2.46
N TRP A 1082 -26.14 -7.22 -2.56
CA TRP A 1082 -27.52 -7.53 -2.23
C TRP A 1082 -27.62 -8.50 -1.04
N HIS A 1083 -26.57 -8.59 -0.22
CA HIS A 1083 -26.58 -9.38 1.00
C HIS A 1083 -27.48 -8.75 2.07
N LYS A 1084 -28.12 -9.56 2.93
CA LYS A 1084 -29.00 -9.09 4.01
C LYS A 1084 -28.33 -8.07 4.94
N ALA A 1085 -27.04 -8.25 5.23
CA ALA A 1085 -26.23 -7.27 5.99
C ALA A 1085 -26.17 -5.89 5.33
N VAL A 1086 -26.04 -5.84 4.01
CA VAL A 1086 -26.05 -4.59 3.24
C VAL A 1086 -27.44 -3.97 3.27
N ALA A 1087 -28.50 -4.77 3.29
CA ALA A 1087 -29.87 -4.27 3.43
C ALA A 1087 -30.07 -3.51 4.75
N TYR A 1088 -29.54 -4.03 5.87
CA TYR A 1088 -29.60 -3.32 7.15
C TYR A 1088 -28.84 -1.99 7.13
N LEU A 1089 -27.66 -1.94 6.50
CA LEU A 1089 -26.90 -0.70 6.36
C LEU A 1089 -27.62 0.34 5.50
N ASP A 1090 -28.19 -0.10 4.38
CA ASP A 1090 -28.97 0.78 3.52
C ASP A 1090 -30.24 1.27 4.23
N LEU A 1091 -30.92 0.39 4.96
CA LEU A 1091 -32.13 0.72 5.71
C LEU A 1091 -31.88 1.86 6.71
N GLU A 1092 -30.83 1.75 7.53
CA GLU A 1092 -30.48 2.78 8.52
C GLU A 1092 -30.31 4.15 7.86
N GLU A 1093 -29.67 4.19 6.69
CA GLU A 1093 -29.46 5.42 5.96
C GLU A 1093 -30.77 6.03 5.41
N PHE A 1094 -31.67 5.20 4.87
CA PHE A 1094 -32.99 5.68 4.45
C PHE A 1094 -33.81 6.18 5.63
N VAL A 1095 -33.76 5.49 6.77
CA VAL A 1095 -34.44 5.90 8.01
C VAL A 1095 -33.91 7.26 8.47
N ASP A 1096 -32.59 7.45 8.51
CA ASP A 1096 -31.97 8.71 8.89
C ASP A 1096 -32.37 9.86 7.95
N ALA A 1097 -32.32 9.63 6.63
CA ALA A 1097 -32.73 10.62 5.64
C ALA A 1097 -34.21 11.03 5.77
N ILE A 1098 -35.10 10.07 6.03
CA ILE A 1098 -36.53 10.32 6.27
C ILE A 1098 -36.75 11.13 7.57
N LEU A 1099 -35.99 10.83 8.63
CA LEU A 1099 -36.10 11.53 9.91
C LEU A 1099 -35.62 12.99 9.83
N ILE A 1100 -34.51 13.23 9.12
CA ILE A 1100 -33.97 14.58 8.92
C ILE A 1100 -34.97 15.46 8.15
N SER A 1101 -35.49 14.94 7.03
CA SER A 1101 -36.48 15.65 6.20
C SER A 1101 -37.80 15.92 6.94
N GLY A 1102 -38.24 15.02 7.83
CA GLY A 1102 -39.42 15.26 8.68
C GLY A 1102 -39.26 16.39 9.69
N ARG A 1103 -38.05 16.58 10.27
CA ARG A 1103 -37.78 17.65 11.25
C ARG A 1103 -37.69 19.05 10.65
N GLU A 1104 -37.31 19.16 9.38
CA GLU A 1104 -37.27 20.45 8.67
C GLU A 1104 -38.68 20.96 8.33
N VAL A 1105 -39.66 20.05 8.17
CA VAL A 1105 -41.07 20.41 7.92
C VAL A 1105 -41.81 20.83 9.21
N GLU A 1106 -41.37 20.37 10.39
CA GLU A 1106 -41.97 20.78 11.67
C GLU A 1106 -41.39 22.08 12.25
N ASN A 1107 -40.23 22.55 11.76
CA ASN A 1107 -39.60 23.81 12.19
C ASN A 1107 -39.66 24.93 11.14
N GLY A 1108 -40.38 24.71 10.04
CA GLY A 1108 -40.59 25.67 8.94
C GLY A 1108 -41.89 26.45 9.04
#